data_AF-A0A6P1HPM9-F1
#
_entry.id   AF-A0A6P1HPM9-F1
#
_cell.length_a   1.000
_cell.length_b   1.000
_cell.length_c   1.000
_cell.angle_alpha   90.00
_cell.angle_beta   90.00
_cell.angle_gamma   90.00
#
_symmetry.space_group_name_H-M   'P 1'
#
loop_
_entity.id
_entity.type
_entity.pdbx_description
1 polymer ?
#
loop_
_entity_poly.entity_id
_entity_poly.type
_entity_poly.pdbx_seq_one_letter_code
_entity_poly.pdbx_strand_id
1 'polypeptide(L)'
;MSEKKPLIPGTPGSGTPSVDEPTEPKEPLPPKSDQRSPALRTATGEPVKGAETARGQKGEYLTTAQGARLYDTDHSLKAGKRGPTLLQDHHLREKITHFDHERIPERVVHARGAAAHGVFRGYGAAEPISKAAFLGKDVETPVFVRFSTVLGSRGSADAVRDTRGFATKFYTSEGTFDLVGNNIPVFFIQDGIKFPDIIHAGKPHPDREIPQAQSAHDTFWDFVSLHTEATAHTLWNMSDRGIPRSYRMMEGFGVNTFRMINADGESALVKFHWKPKLGVHSLVWEEAQIINGMDPDFHRRDLADAIEAGAYPQWELGIQAFPDTPDQMFDGIDLLDPTKIVPEELAPVQPIGVMTLTANPTNFFAETEQVAFHPGHLVPGIDVTDDPLLQARLFSYLDTQISRLGGPNFGQIPINRPHTEVNDMLRDGMHQTGVHPGVAPYRPNSLDGGCPFLAGADTSAFVEVPVPMPESTKLRGAPASYDDHFSQARLFYASLTDIERAHVAQAYTFELGKCYEQAIKERTLRVLAEIDTGLCAEVAAGLGLPAPEPTVAHEAPPIVSPALSQVGAEWPVDGRIIGIVADETSDLAEVAAAVKTIDAGGMVPLVIGPHGGELGSGKEAVPVSRTFLTMRSVEFDAILLAASPSDPRLLVLVSEAFRHCKAIGGWPAGRDLLVSAGISADAPGIVVADETEGLLDGMTTLMRSHRVWERTV
;
A
#
# COMPACT_ATOMS: atom_id res chain seq x y z
N MET A 1 -40.01 -1.41 3.28
CA MET A 1 -38.55 -1.21 3.39
C MET A 1 -38.15 -0.45 2.14
N SER A 2 -37.62 0.77 2.27
CA SER A 2 -37.15 1.53 1.09
C SER A 2 -36.04 0.72 0.43
N GLU A 3 -36.18 0.33 -0.83
CA GLU A 3 -35.08 -0.31 -1.56
C GLU A 3 -33.90 0.66 -1.61
N LYS A 4 -32.84 0.33 -0.87
CA LYS A 4 -31.62 1.12 -0.84
C LYS A 4 -30.89 0.86 -2.16
N LYS A 5 -30.80 1.86 -3.03
CA LYS A 5 -29.95 1.77 -4.23
C LYS A 5 -28.50 1.47 -3.78
N PRO A 6 -27.74 0.65 -4.53
CA PRO A 6 -26.33 0.40 -4.24
C PRO A 6 -25.57 1.71 -4.06
N LEU A 7 -24.67 1.75 -3.06
CA LEU A 7 -23.81 2.90 -2.86
C LEU A 7 -22.66 2.83 -3.86
N ILE A 8 -22.69 3.67 -4.89
CA ILE A 8 -21.54 3.82 -5.79
C ILE A 8 -20.53 4.74 -5.08
N PRO A 9 -19.31 4.26 -4.77
CA PRO A 9 -18.31 5.05 -4.07
C PRO A 9 -17.76 6.18 -4.95
N GLY A 10 -17.02 7.11 -4.32
CA GLY A 10 -16.42 8.27 -4.98
C GLY A 10 -17.22 9.56 -4.86
N THR A 11 -18.23 9.62 -3.98
CA THR A 11 -18.99 10.86 -3.75
C THR A 11 -18.09 11.93 -3.09
N PRO A 12 -18.03 13.19 -3.62
CA PRO A 12 -17.08 14.17 -3.10
C PRO A 12 -17.38 14.72 -1.70
N GLY A 13 -18.64 14.69 -1.26
CA GLY A 13 -19.07 15.31 -0.01
C GLY A 13 -20.23 14.57 0.64
N SER A 14 -20.54 14.94 1.89
CA SER A 14 -21.58 14.30 2.70
C SER A 14 -23.01 14.75 2.36
N GLY A 15 -23.17 15.72 1.47
CA GLY A 15 -24.46 16.22 1.01
C GLY A 15 -24.45 16.56 -0.48
N THR A 16 -25.62 16.49 -1.11
CA THR A 16 -25.81 16.85 -2.51
C THR A 16 -25.74 18.37 -2.68
N PRO A 17 -24.94 18.90 -3.63
CA PRO A 17 -24.90 20.33 -3.90
C PRO A 17 -26.24 20.83 -4.48
N SER A 18 -26.61 22.07 -4.17
CA SER A 18 -27.73 22.75 -4.83
C SER A 18 -27.35 23.17 -6.25
N VAL A 19 -28.35 23.25 -7.14
CA VAL A 19 -28.16 23.81 -8.49
C VAL A 19 -27.90 25.32 -8.39
N ASP A 20 -28.69 26.01 -7.57
CA ASP A 20 -28.50 27.43 -7.31
C ASP A 20 -27.28 27.66 -6.42
N GLU A 21 -26.60 28.78 -6.63
CA GLU A 21 -25.49 29.22 -5.78
C GLU A 21 -25.98 29.39 -4.33
N PRO A 22 -25.28 28.79 -3.34
CA PRO A 22 -25.63 28.99 -1.94
C PRO A 22 -25.26 30.41 -1.50
N THR A 23 -26.26 31.27 -1.30
CA THR A 23 -26.07 32.67 -0.88
C THR A 23 -26.33 32.94 0.61
N GLU A 24 -26.79 31.93 1.36
CA GLU A 24 -27.08 32.05 2.80
C GLU A 24 -25.96 31.42 3.63
N PRO A 25 -25.42 32.13 4.65
CA PRO A 25 -24.43 31.58 5.56
C PRO A 25 -24.95 30.34 6.28
N LYS A 26 -24.15 29.26 6.29
CA LYS A 26 -24.43 28.00 6.99
C LYS A 26 -23.12 27.42 7.53
N GLU A 27 -23.22 26.63 8.58
CA GLU A 27 -22.06 25.89 9.10
C GLU A 27 -21.54 24.85 8.08
N PRO A 28 -20.26 24.46 8.14
CA PRO A 28 -19.71 23.42 7.27
C PRO A 28 -20.47 22.10 7.37
N LEU A 29 -20.59 21.39 6.24
CA LEU A 29 -21.13 20.04 6.25
C LEU A 29 -20.26 19.11 7.10
N PRO A 30 -20.85 18.09 7.76
CA PRO A 30 -20.08 17.09 8.48
C PRO A 30 -19.19 16.28 7.51
N PRO A 31 -18.10 15.65 7.98
CA PRO A 31 -17.37 14.66 7.19
C PRO A 31 -18.29 13.54 6.68
N LYS A 32 -17.86 12.84 5.62
CA LYS A 32 -18.59 11.67 5.14
C LYS A 32 -18.58 10.55 6.19
N SER A 33 -19.53 9.63 6.11
CA SER A 33 -19.67 8.54 7.08
C SER A 33 -18.48 7.58 7.11
N ASP A 34 -17.78 7.43 5.97
CA ASP A 34 -16.57 6.63 5.80
C ASP A 34 -15.30 7.36 6.26
N GLN A 35 -15.38 8.64 6.64
CA GLN A 35 -14.20 9.41 7.05
C GLN A 35 -14.06 9.48 8.57
N ARG A 36 -12.81 9.48 9.04
CA ARG A 36 -12.45 9.77 10.44
C ARG A 36 -11.29 10.75 10.48
N SER A 37 -11.32 11.63 11.48
CA SER A 37 -10.20 12.51 11.79
C SER A 37 -9.27 11.82 12.80
N PRO A 38 -8.03 12.30 13.00
CA PRO A 38 -7.19 11.81 14.09
C PRO A 38 -7.92 11.92 15.43
N ALA A 39 -7.53 11.12 16.44
CA ALA A 39 -8.11 11.23 17.77
C ALA A 39 -7.87 12.63 18.37
N LEU A 40 -8.83 13.16 19.14
CA LEU A 40 -8.69 14.48 19.75
C LEU A 40 -7.82 14.38 21.02
N ARG A 41 -6.51 14.56 20.84
CA ARG A 41 -5.48 14.44 21.87
C ARG A 41 -4.68 15.74 21.98
N THR A 42 -4.15 16.09 23.15
CA THR A 42 -3.18 17.19 23.32
C THR A 42 -1.83 16.83 22.67
N ALA A 43 -0.90 17.77 22.59
CA ALA A 43 0.47 17.48 22.13
C ALA A 43 1.21 16.46 23.03
N THR A 44 0.74 16.25 24.26
CA THR A 44 1.28 15.30 25.24
C THR A 44 0.46 14.01 25.35
N GLY A 45 -0.43 13.72 24.39
CA GLY A 45 -1.18 12.47 24.32
C GLY A 45 -2.43 12.36 25.21
N GLU A 46 -2.75 13.42 25.97
CA GLU A 46 -3.95 13.46 26.81
C GLU A 46 -5.24 13.52 25.96
N PRO A 47 -6.27 12.70 26.25
CA PRO A 47 -7.57 12.82 25.60
C PRO A 47 -8.22 14.18 25.88
N VAL A 48 -8.76 14.82 24.85
CA VAL A 48 -9.54 16.06 24.97
C VAL A 48 -11.01 15.77 24.75
N LYS A 49 -11.88 16.31 25.61
CA LYS A 49 -13.34 16.19 25.44
C LYS A 49 -13.83 17.02 24.26
N GLY A 50 -14.58 16.40 23.35
CA GLY A 50 -15.19 17.09 22.21
C GLY A 50 -15.41 16.16 21.02
N ALA A 51 -16.00 16.69 19.95
CA ALA A 51 -16.07 15.98 18.68
C ALA A 51 -14.67 15.88 18.04
N GLU A 52 -14.37 14.78 17.34
CA GLU A 52 -13.09 14.59 16.63
C GLU A 52 -12.83 15.70 15.60
N THR A 53 -13.90 16.26 15.04
CA THR A 53 -13.90 17.39 14.10
C THR A 53 -13.58 18.74 14.76
N ALA A 54 -13.31 18.80 16.07
CA ALA A 54 -13.09 20.05 16.78
C ALA A 54 -11.88 20.87 16.30
N ARG A 55 -10.93 20.24 15.59
CA ARG A 55 -9.79 20.88 14.93
C ARG A 55 -10.11 21.49 13.56
N GLY A 56 -11.31 21.24 13.02
CA GLY A 56 -11.78 21.77 11.74
C GLY A 56 -12.43 23.14 11.86
N GLN A 57 -12.84 23.68 10.71
CA GLN A 57 -13.60 24.93 10.61
C GLN A 57 -15.02 24.76 11.18
N LYS A 58 -15.56 25.79 11.84
CA LYS A 58 -16.87 25.73 12.53
C LYS A 58 -17.82 26.91 12.22
N GLY A 59 -17.33 27.96 11.57
CA GLY A 59 -18.10 29.20 11.40
C GLY A 59 -18.85 29.27 10.07
N GLU A 60 -19.88 30.12 10.02
CA GLU A 60 -20.68 30.41 8.82
C GLU A 60 -20.00 31.40 7.85
N TYR A 61 -19.00 32.15 8.32
CA TYR A 61 -18.38 33.24 7.58
C TYR A 61 -16.94 32.94 7.23
N LEU A 62 -16.54 33.27 6.00
CA LEU A 62 -15.14 33.26 5.57
C LEU A 62 -14.33 34.28 6.40
N THR A 63 -13.14 33.87 6.81
CA THR A 63 -12.22 34.71 7.60
C THR A 63 -10.79 34.67 7.07
N THR A 64 -10.00 35.67 7.44
CA THR A 64 -8.52 35.63 7.40
C THR A 64 -8.01 34.53 8.35
N ALA A 65 -6.75 34.11 8.25
CA ALA A 65 -6.19 33.12 9.20
C ALA A 65 -6.17 33.64 10.66
N GLN A 66 -6.25 34.96 10.86
CA GLN A 66 -6.40 35.58 12.18
C GLN A 66 -7.85 35.75 12.67
N GLY A 67 -8.83 35.20 11.94
CA GLY A 67 -10.25 35.21 12.34
C GLY A 67 -11.06 36.47 12.00
N ALA A 68 -10.53 37.43 11.23
CA ALA A 68 -11.29 38.59 10.76
C ALA A 68 -12.21 38.21 9.60
N ARG A 69 -13.50 38.56 9.67
CA ARG A 69 -14.48 38.27 8.61
C ARG A 69 -14.18 39.04 7.33
N LEU A 70 -14.38 38.38 6.20
CA LEU A 70 -14.15 38.94 4.87
C LEU A 70 -15.47 39.27 4.19
N TYR A 71 -15.53 40.43 3.52
CA TYR A 71 -16.70 40.85 2.73
C TYR A 71 -16.52 40.61 1.22
N ASP A 72 -15.29 40.39 0.76
CA ASP A 72 -14.92 40.15 -0.64
C ASP A 72 -13.60 39.35 -0.67
N THR A 73 -13.53 38.32 -1.51
CA THR A 73 -12.29 37.58 -1.80
C THR A 73 -12.01 37.44 -3.30
N ASP A 74 -12.84 38.02 -4.15
CA ASP A 74 -12.72 37.97 -5.61
C ASP A 74 -11.88 39.13 -6.14
N HIS A 75 -11.79 40.22 -5.35
CA HIS A 75 -11.07 41.42 -5.74
C HIS A 75 -9.97 41.78 -4.73
N SER A 76 -8.79 42.10 -5.25
CA SER A 76 -7.76 42.80 -4.47
C SER A 76 -8.15 44.25 -4.20
N LEU A 77 -7.68 44.79 -3.08
CA LEU A 77 -7.75 46.22 -2.77
C LEU A 77 -6.84 47.01 -3.72
N LYS A 78 -7.44 47.97 -4.44
CA LYS A 78 -6.78 48.77 -5.48
C LYS A 78 -7.00 50.28 -5.29
N ALA A 79 -6.12 51.10 -5.87
CA ALA A 79 -6.33 52.54 -6.00
C ALA A 79 -7.40 52.90 -7.05
N GLY A 80 -8.67 52.61 -6.74
CA GLY A 80 -9.78 52.68 -7.68
C GLY A 80 -9.98 51.38 -8.47
N LYS A 81 -11.16 51.20 -9.08
CA LYS A 81 -11.58 49.92 -9.72
C LYS A 81 -10.58 49.38 -10.76
N ARG A 82 -9.88 50.29 -11.47
CA ARG A 82 -8.87 49.99 -12.51
C ARG A 82 -7.44 50.41 -12.10
N GLY A 83 -7.22 50.74 -10.83
CA GLY A 83 -5.91 51.16 -10.33
C GLY A 83 -5.01 49.98 -9.96
N PRO A 84 -3.76 50.26 -9.55
CA PRO A 84 -2.85 49.24 -9.03
C PRO A 84 -3.34 48.66 -7.70
N THR A 85 -2.98 47.40 -7.44
CA THR A 85 -3.14 46.72 -6.15
C THR A 85 -2.31 47.40 -5.07
N LEU A 86 -2.86 47.51 -3.86
CA LEU A 86 -2.20 48.16 -2.73
C LEU A 86 -1.56 47.14 -1.80
N LEU A 87 -0.31 47.37 -1.40
CA LEU A 87 0.42 46.49 -0.46
C LEU A 87 -0.26 46.40 0.92
N GLN A 88 -1.09 47.39 1.29
CA GLN A 88 -1.86 47.37 2.53
C GLN A 88 -2.98 46.30 2.55
N ASP A 89 -3.28 45.67 1.42
CA ASP A 89 -4.20 44.53 1.35
C ASP A 89 -3.65 43.34 2.17
N HIS A 90 -4.22 43.14 3.35
CA HIS A 90 -3.77 42.07 4.26
C HIS A 90 -4.29 40.71 3.84
N HIS A 91 -5.53 40.63 3.32
CA HIS A 91 -6.12 39.37 2.87
C HIS A 91 -5.38 38.81 1.67
N LEU A 92 -5.10 39.66 0.66
CA LEU A 92 -4.31 39.25 -0.50
C LEU A 92 -2.96 38.67 -0.07
N ARG A 93 -2.21 39.40 0.77
CA ARG A 93 -0.88 38.97 1.20
C ARG A 93 -0.95 37.65 1.98
N GLU A 94 -1.86 37.52 2.93
CA GLU A 94 -1.98 36.31 3.76
C GLU A 94 -2.39 35.08 2.92
N LYS A 95 -3.40 35.22 2.06
CA LYS A 95 -3.87 34.14 1.18
C LYS A 95 -2.78 33.64 0.22
N ILE A 96 -2.07 34.56 -0.43
CA ILE A 96 -0.97 34.21 -1.35
C ILE A 96 0.23 33.63 -0.58
N THR A 97 0.60 34.22 0.56
CA THR A 97 1.71 33.69 1.37
C THR A 97 1.44 32.25 1.81
N HIS A 98 0.23 31.94 2.29
CA HIS A 98 -0.08 30.56 2.66
C HIS A 98 -0.04 29.62 1.45
N PHE A 99 -0.62 30.01 0.31
CA PHE A 99 -0.58 29.22 -0.93
C PHE A 99 0.85 28.91 -1.39
N ASP A 100 1.73 29.91 -1.39
CA ASP A 100 3.13 29.79 -1.80
C ASP A 100 3.95 28.84 -0.88
N HIS A 101 3.44 28.55 0.31
CA HIS A 101 4.06 27.69 1.32
C HIS A 101 3.28 26.42 1.63
N GLU A 102 2.33 25.99 0.77
CA GLU A 102 1.57 24.75 0.99
C GLU A 102 2.40 23.47 0.84
N ARG A 103 3.49 23.48 0.06
CA ARG A 103 4.28 22.28 -0.22
C ARG A 103 5.39 22.12 0.82
N ILE A 104 5.47 20.90 1.37
CA ILE A 104 6.61 20.41 2.16
C ILE A 104 7.43 19.41 1.32
N PRO A 105 8.67 19.08 1.70
CA PRO A 105 9.40 18.01 1.04
C PRO A 105 8.59 16.72 1.06
N GLU A 106 8.59 15.98 -0.05
CA GLU A 106 8.08 14.62 -0.07
C GLU A 106 9.03 13.68 0.71
N ARG A 107 8.59 12.44 0.96
CA ARG A 107 9.49 11.41 1.48
C ARG A 107 10.54 11.07 0.41
N VAL A 108 11.80 10.89 0.81
CA VAL A 108 12.90 10.58 -0.14
C VAL A 108 12.64 9.31 -0.95
N VAL A 109 12.02 8.32 -0.31
CA VAL A 109 11.48 7.09 -0.89
C VAL A 109 10.05 6.92 -0.40
N HIS A 110 9.24 6.12 -1.08
CA HIS A 110 7.84 5.91 -0.71
C HIS A 110 7.01 7.20 -0.69
N ALA A 111 7.33 8.16 -1.57
CA ALA A 111 6.65 9.44 -1.69
C ALA A 111 5.19 9.27 -2.11
N ARG A 112 4.95 8.42 -3.13
CA ARG A 112 3.60 8.08 -3.59
C ARG A 112 2.95 7.05 -2.66
N GLY A 113 1.81 7.40 -2.08
CA GLY A 113 1.08 6.50 -1.20
C GLY A 113 -0.37 6.91 -0.91
N ALA A 114 -1.06 6.03 -0.20
CA ALA A 114 -2.43 6.16 0.29
C ALA A 114 -2.52 5.61 1.71
N ALA A 115 -3.45 6.12 2.52
CA ALA A 115 -3.57 5.72 3.91
C ALA A 115 -5.01 5.68 4.38
N ALA A 116 -5.25 4.90 5.43
CA ALA A 116 -6.55 4.76 6.07
C ALA A 116 -6.41 4.50 7.58
N HIS A 117 -7.45 4.86 8.32
CA HIS A 117 -7.62 4.52 9.73
C HIS A 117 -8.23 3.12 9.86
N GLY A 118 -7.93 2.47 10.99
CA GLY A 118 -8.50 1.17 11.31
C GLY A 118 -8.33 0.78 12.76
N VAL A 119 -8.59 -0.49 13.03
CA VAL A 119 -8.42 -1.12 14.34
C VAL A 119 -7.71 -2.45 14.16
N PHE A 120 -6.73 -2.71 15.02
CA PHE A 120 -6.14 -4.02 15.25
C PHE A 120 -6.76 -4.66 16.49
N ARG A 121 -7.08 -5.95 16.43
CA ARG A 121 -7.55 -6.74 17.57
C ARG A 121 -6.60 -7.90 17.81
N GLY A 122 -5.94 -7.92 18.97
CA GLY A 122 -5.04 -9.00 19.39
C GLY A 122 -5.79 -10.30 19.70
N TYR A 123 -5.17 -11.45 19.40
CA TYR A 123 -5.72 -12.77 19.74
C TYR A 123 -5.23 -13.29 21.10
N GLY A 124 -4.19 -12.67 21.69
CA GLY A 124 -3.50 -13.19 22.88
C GLY A 124 -2.50 -14.31 22.58
N ALA A 125 -2.37 -14.74 21.33
CA ALA A 125 -1.53 -15.88 20.96
C ALA A 125 -0.02 -15.59 21.11
N ALA A 126 0.39 -14.33 21.11
CA ALA A 126 1.79 -13.92 21.30
C ALA A 126 2.18 -13.69 22.77
N GLU A 127 1.23 -13.73 23.72
CA GLU A 127 1.50 -13.51 25.16
C GLU A 127 2.63 -14.38 25.74
N PRO A 128 2.81 -15.66 25.33
CA PRO A 128 3.92 -16.48 25.84
C PRO A 128 5.32 -15.98 25.47
N ILE A 129 5.45 -15.19 24.40
CA ILE A 129 6.75 -14.73 23.89
C ILE A 129 6.90 -13.20 23.90
N SER A 130 5.82 -12.44 24.13
CA SER A 130 5.84 -10.98 24.18
C SER A 130 4.93 -10.43 25.27
N LYS A 131 5.44 -9.46 26.04
CA LYS A 131 4.66 -8.67 27.00
C LYS A 131 4.00 -7.42 26.40
N ALA A 132 4.02 -7.24 25.09
CA ALA A 132 3.46 -6.05 24.45
C ALA A 132 1.92 -5.99 24.61
N ALA A 133 1.42 -4.96 25.30
CA ALA A 133 0.02 -4.88 25.71
C ALA A 133 -0.99 -5.01 24.55
N PHE A 134 -0.67 -4.49 23.37
CA PHE A 134 -1.58 -4.50 22.21
C PHE A 134 -1.81 -5.91 21.62
N LEU A 135 -0.96 -6.89 21.95
CA LEU A 135 -1.08 -8.27 21.50
C LEU A 135 -1.99 -9.12 22.41
N GLY A 136 -2.41 -8.56 23.55
CA GLY A 136 -3.31 -9.22 24.48
C GLY A 136 -4.63 -9.62 23.84
N LYS A 137 -5.26 -10.67 24.38
CA LYS A 137 -6.53 -11.18 23.86
C LYS A 137 -7.62 -10.10 23.85
N ASP A 138 -8.25 -9.93 22.69
CA ASP A 138 -9.37 -9.01 22.45
C ASP A 138 -9.04 -7.52 22.68
N VAL A 139 -7.75 -7.17 22.83
CA VAL A 139 -7.32 -5.78 22.95
C VAL A 139 -7.48 -5.09 21.59
N GLU A 140 -8.35 -4.08 21.54
CA GLU A 140 -8.53 -3.22 20.37
C GLU A 140 -7.55 -2.04 20.41
N THR A 141 -6.74 -1.93 19.37
CA THR A 141 -5.72 -0.90 19.21
C THR A 141 -6.01 -0.11 17.94
N PRO A 142 -6.27 1.21 18.03
CA PRO A 142 -6.39 2.05 16.85
C PRO A 142 -5.11 1.96 16.00
N VAL A 143 -5.27 1.95 14.69
CA VAL A 143 -4.15 1.97 13.75
C VAL A 143 -4.32 3.01 12.66
N PHE A 144 -3.21 3.49 12.14
CA PHE A 144 -3.15 4.22 10.87
C PHE A 144 -2.16 3.53 9.94
N VAL A 145 -2.62 3.16 8.75
CA VAL A 145 -1.81 2.41 7.79
C VAL A 145 -1.56 3.27 6.57
N ARG A 146 -0.31 3.29 6.10
CA ARG A 146 0.06 3.90 4.83
C ARG A 146 0.71 2.87 3.91
N PHE A 147 0.10 2.70 2.75
CA PHE A 147 0.65 1.97 1.62
C PHE A 147 1.38 2.91 0.67
N SER A 148 2.37 2.40 -0.06
CA SER A 148 3.16 3.22 -0.97
C SER A 148 3.86 2.40 -2.04
N THR A 149 4.25 3.04 -3.15
CA THR A 149 5.35 2.53 -4.00
C THR A 149 6.71 2.92 -3.38
N VAL A 150 7.85 2.78 -4.05
CA VAL A 150 9.18 3.17 -3.52
C VAL A 150 9.82 4.28 -4.35
N LEU A 151 10.01 4.04 -5.64
CA LEU A 151 10.87 4.86 -6.49
C LEU A 151 10.20 6.17 -6.92
N GLY A 152 8.90 6.11 -7.19
CA GLY A 152 8.14 7.25 -7.70
C GLY A 152 8.07 8.44 -6.74
N SER A 153 8.18 9.66 -7.28
CA SER A 153 7.80 10.89 -6.57
C SER A 153 6.30 10.95 -6.30
N ARG A 154 5.83 11.86 -5.45
CA ARG A 154 4.44 11.88 -4.93
C ARG A 154 3.33 11.92 -5.99
N GLY A 155 3.65 12.40 -7.19
CA GLY A 155 2.75 12.48 -8.34
C GLY A 155 2.86 11.32 -9.34
N SER A 156 3.66 10.28 -9.05
CA SER A 156 3.76 9.09 -9.90
C SER A 156 2.48 8.25 -9.87
N ALA A 157 2.40 7.25 -10.74
CA ALA A 157 1.27 6.33 -10.82
C ALA A 157 1.36 5.18 -9.79
N ASP A 158 0.20 4.59 -9.46
CA ASP A 158 0.05 3.54 -8.43
C ASP A 158 0.37 2.12 -8.89
N ALA A 159 0.06 1.77 -10.13
CA ALA A 159 0.15 0.41 -10.68
C ALA A 159 1.48 0.18 -11.44
N VAL A 160 2.56 0.83 -10.99
CA VAL A 160 3.92 0.60 -11.54
C VAL A 160 4.49 -0.73 -11.08
N ARG A 161 5.50 -1.28 -11.77
CA ARG A 161 6.29 -2.39 -11.24
C ARG A 161 7.26 -1.84 -10.20
N ASP A 162 7.02 -2.16 -8.94
CA ASP A 162 7.80 -1.64 -7.81
C ASP A 162 7.55 -2.50 -6.55
N THR A 163 8.42 -2.39 -5.56
CA THR A 163 8.08 -2.83 -4.21
C THR A 163 6.95 -1.95 -3.66
N ARG A 164 6.09 -2.50 -2.79
CA ARG A 164 5.11 -1.70 -2.05
C ARG A 164 5.49 -1.62 -0.58
N GLY A 165 5.52 -0.40 -0.04
CA GLY A 165 5.61 -0.18 1.41
C GLY A 165 4.27 -0.44 2.09
N PHE A 166 4.32 -1.07 3.26
CA PHE A 166 3.18 -1.38 4.13
C PHE A 166 3.55 -0.97 5.56
N ALA A 167 3.28 0.28 5.92
CA ALA A 167 3.60 0.83 7.24
C ALA A 167 2.34 0.94 8.12
N THR A 168 2.38 0.33 9.30
CA THR A 168 1.27 0.34 10.27
C THR A 168 1.72 0.98 11.57
N LYS A 169 1.03 2.05 11.97
CA LYS A 169 1.19 2.72 13.27
C LYS A 169 0.14 2.19 14.22
N PHE A 170 0.57 1.61 15.32
CA PHE A 170 -0.27 1.14 16.42
C PHE A 170 -0.25 2.16 17.54
N TYR A 171 -1.40 2.73 17.88
CA TYR A 171 -1.52 3.65 19.00
C TYR A 171 -1.84 2.88 20.28
N THR A 172 -0.83 2.23 20.86
CA THR A 172 -0.99 1.35 22.04
C THR A 172 -1.12 2.15 23.34
N SER A 173 -1.50 1.47 24.43
CA SER A 173 -1.53 2.06 25.78
C SER A 173 -0.13 2.33 26.36
N GLU A 174 0.92 1.72 25.82
CA GLU A 174 2.29 1.75 26.35
C GLU A 174 3.28 2.44 25.38
N GLY A 175 2.76 3.26 24.46
CA GLY A 175 3.53 3.97 23.46
C GLY A 175 3.04 3.70 22.04
N THR A 176 3.61 4.40 21.06
CA THR A 176 3.36 4.12 19.65
C THR A 176 4.32 3.05 19.16
N PHE A 177 3.79 1.98 18.55
CA PHE A 177 4.58 0.98 17.84
C PHE A 177 4.40 1.16 16.33
N ASP A 178 5.48 1.21 15.56
CA ASP A 178 5.42 1.28 14.10
C ASP A 178 6.02 0.02 13.47
N LEU A 179 5.18 -0.80 12.83
CA LEU A 179 5.64 -1.90 11.98
C LEU A 179 5.78 -1.38 10.54
N VAL A 180 7.02 -1.08 10.14
CA VAL A 180 7.34 -0.47 8.85
C VAL A 180 7.86 -1.52 7.87
N GLY A 181 6.95 -2.17 7.16
CA GLY A 181 7.22 -3.29 6.27
C GLY A 181 7.11 -2.99 4.77
N ASN A 182 7.27 -4.05 3.97
CA ASN A 182 7.05 -4.08 2.53
C ASN A 182 6.13 -5.25 2.14
N ASN A 183 5.65 -5.31 0.90
CA ASN A 183 4.90 -6.46 0.35
C ASN A 183 5.78 -7.61 -0.16
N ILE A 184 7.11 -7.47 -0.06
CA ILE A 184 8.11 -8.46 -0.42
C ILE A 184 8.88 -8.83 0.87
N PRO A 185 9.12 -10.12 1.16
CA PRO A 185 9.63 -10.58 2.46
C PRO A 185 11.14 -10.35 2.68
N VAL A 186 11.84 -9.88 1.66
CA VAL A 186 13.28 -9.61 1.66
C VAL A 186 13.56 -8.17 1.22
N PHE A 187 14.79 -7.69 1.39
CA PHE A 187 15.26 -6.41 0.85
C PHE A 187 16.35 -6.60 -0.22
N PHE A 188 16.65 -5.54 -0.99
CA PHE A 188 17.68 -5.58 -2.04
C PHE A 188 19.12 -5.67 -1.54
N ILE A 189 19.37 -5.24 -0.31
CA ILE A 189 20.73 -5.06 0.23
C ILE A 189 20.79 -5.59 1.65
N GLN A 190 21.98 -6.05 2.04
CA GLN A 190 22.23 -6.60 3.37
C GLN A 190 22.52 -5.53 4.41
N ASP A 191 23.33 -4.52 4.05
CA ASP A 191 23.76 -3.45 4.95
C ASP A 191 23.16 -2.11 4.52
N GLY A 192 22.59 -1.37 5.49
CA GLY A 192 21.96 -0.08 5.23
C GLY A 192 22.90 1.02 4.71
N ILE A 193 24.23 0.85 4.81
CA ILE A 193 25.18 1.78 4.16
C ILE A 193 25.01 1.83 2.64
N LYS A 194 24.53 0.74 2.02
CA LYS A 194 24.25 0.66 0.57
C LYS A 194 22.91 1.26 0.18
N PHE A 195 22.08 1.68 1.14
CA PHE A 195 20.73 2.18 0.88
C PHE A 195 20.70 3.37 -0.09
N PRO A 196 21.55 4.41 0.05
CA PRO A 196 21.60 5.49 -0.93
C PRO A 196 21.98 5.00 -2.33
N ASP A 197 22.87 4.01 -2.44
CA ASP A 197 23.36 3.52 -3.74
C ASP A 197 22.25 2.83 -4.53
N ILE A 198 21.52 1.89 -3.92
CA ILE A 198 20.41 1.19 -4.61
C ILE A 198 19.25 2.14 -4.93
N ILE A 199 18.96 3.09 -4.03
CA ILE A 199 17.92 4.09 -4.28
C ILE A 199 18.34 5.04 -5.41
N HIS A 200 19.59 5.52 -5.46
CA HIS A 200 20.08 6.31 -6.58
C HIS A 200 20.10 5.50 -7.89
N ALA A 201 20.43 4.21 -7.82
CA ALA A 201 20.46 3.33 -8.99
C ALA A 201 19.06 3.15 -9.60
N GLY A 202 18.01 2.99 -8.78
CA GLY A 202 16.62 2.83 -9.23
C GLY A 202 15.82 4.12 -9.41
N LYS A 203 16.24 5.25 -8.83
CA LYS A 203 15.62 6.56 -9.05
C LYS A 203 15.90 7.07 -10.47
N PRO A 204 15.13 8.09 -10.94
CA PRO A 204 15.38 8.72 -12.23
C PRO A 204 16.83 9.23 -12.34
N HIS A 205 17.42 9.16 -13.54
CA HIS A 205 18.82 9.55 -13.74
C HIS A 205 19.05 11.02 -13.34
N PRO A 206 20.17 11.36 -12.69
CA PRO A 206 20.39 12.71 -12.14
C PRO A 206 20.62 13.78 -13.22
N ASP A 207 20.95 13.41 -14.46
CA ASP A 207 21.17 14.37 -15.56
C ASP A 207 19.87 14.89 -16.19
N ARG A 208 18.78 14.11 -16.10
CA ARG A 208 17.53 14.38 -16.82
C ARG A 208 16.23 14.03 -16.10
N GLU A 209 16.32 13.38 -14.94
CA GLU A 209 15.20 12.89 -14.13
C GLU A 209 14.25 11.93 -14.89
N ILE A 210 14.83 10.98 -15.64
CA ILE A 210 14.09 9.93 -16.38
C ILE A 210 14.72 8.57 -16.09
N PRO A 211 13.95 7.48 -15.98
CA PRO A 211 12.47 7.42 -16.01
C PRO A 211 11.83 7.61 -14.62
N GLN A 212 10.56 8.04 -14.59
CA GLN A 212 9.79 8.16 -13.34
C GLN A 212 9.15 6.82 -12.97
N ALA A 213 9.38 6.37 -11.73
CA ALA A 213 8.75 5.18 -11.12
C ALA A 213 8.91 3.89 -11.95
N GLN A 214 10.09 3.66 -12.53
CA GLN A 214 10.41 2.48 -13.33
C GLN A 214 11.86 2.09 -13.09
N SER A 215 12.15 0.81 -12.86
CA SER A 215 13.51 0.25 -12.79
C SER A 215 14.11 -0.08 -14.17
N ALA A 216 13.33 0.10 -15.24
CA ALA A 216 13.65 -0.33 -16.61
C ALA A 216 14.66 0.62 -17.29
N HIS A 217 15.84 0.78 -16.69
CA HIS A 217 16.93 1.62 -17.17
C HIS A 217 18.29 1.14 -16.67
N ASP A 218 19.32 1.58 -17.38
CA ASP A 218 20.70 1.10 -17.22
C ASP A 218 21.23 1.20 -15.79
N THR A 219 21.05 2.31 -15.08
CA THR A 219 21.64 2.48 -13.73
C THR A 219 21.13 1.47 -12.70
N PHE A 220 19.87 1.07 -12.77
CA PHE A 220 19.31 0.06 -11.86
C PHE A 220 19.90 -1.31 -12.15
N TRP A 221 19.87 -1.70 -13.43
CA TRP A 221 20.34 -3.01 -13.87
C TRP A 221 21.87 -3.14 -13.79
N ASP A 222 22.61 -2.05 -13.94
CA ASP A 222 24.04 -2.00 -13.67
C ASP A 222 24.33 -2.33 -12.20
N PHE A 223 23.65 -1.66 -11.27
CA PHE A 223 23.79 -1.93 -9.83
C PHE A 223 23.45 -3.40 -9.51
N VAL A 224 22.27 -3.88 -9.90
CA VAL A 224 21.81 -5.24 -9.58
C VAL A 224 22.72 -6.30 -10.19
N SER A 225 23.28 -6.07 -11.38
CA SER A 225 24.20 -7.03 -12.00
C SER A 225 25.60 -7.08 -11.35
N LEU A 226 25.97 -6.08 -10.54
CA LEU A 226 27.24 -6.00 -9.82
C LEU A 226 27.12 -6.28 -8.31
N HIS A 227 25.91 -6.20 -7.77
CA HIS A 227 25.59 -6.41 -6.35
C HIS A 227 24.63 -7.58 -6.27
N THR A 228 25.18 -8.79 -6.37
CA THR A 228 24.39 -10.02 -6.51
C THR A 228 23.52 -10.32 -5.28
N GLU A 229 23.78 -9.69 -4.12
CA GLU A 229 22.89 -9.75 -2.95
C GLU A 229 21.46 -9.24 -3.26
N ALA A 230 21.30 -8.39 -4.29
CA ALA A 230 20.02 -7.87 -4.75
C ALA A 230 19.17 -8.87 -5.54
N THR A 231 19.73 -10.04 -5.89
CA THR A 231 19.13 -11.00 -6.82
C THR A 231 17.79 -11.51 -6.31
N ALA A 232 17.70 -11.91 -5.03
CA ALA A 232 16.46 -12.43 -4.45
C ALA A 232 15.33 -11.39 -4.56
N HIS A 233 15.53 -10.17 -4.05
CA HIS A 233 14.50 -9.14 -4.12
C HIS A 233 14.15 -8.75 -5.56
N THR A 234 15.13 -8.65 -6.45
CA THR A 234 14.88 -8.33 -7.87
C THR A 234 13.95 -9.35 -8.50
N LEU A 235 14.15 -10.64 -8.22
CA LEU A 235 13.31 -11.70 -8.73
C LEU A 235 11.86 -11.60 -8.21
N TRP A 236 11.66 -11.25 -6.94
CA TRP A 236 10.34 -10.94 -6.40
C TRP A 236 9.69 -9.74 -7.11
N ASN A 237 10.44 -8.65 -7.33
CA ASN A 237 9.97 -7.45 -8.02
C ASN A 237 9.63 -7.71 -9.52
N MET A 238 10.36 -8.62 -10.17
CA MET A 238 10.10 -9.05 -11.55
C MET A 238 8.92 -10.03 -11.65
N SER A 239 8.56 -10.71 -10.57
CA SER A 239 7.30 -11.45 -10.51
C SER A 239 6.09 -10.52 -10.44
N ASP A 240 4.88 -11.07 -10.53
CA ASP A 240 3.67 -10.26 -10.43
C ASP A 240 3.48 -9.64 -9.04
N ARG A 241 4.22 -10.08 -8.01
CA ARG A 241 4.28 -9.42 -6.69
C ARG A 241 4.67 -7.93 -6.78
N GLY A 242 5.38 -7.52 -7.84
CA GLY A 242 5.73 -6.12 -8.12
C GLY A 242 4.58 -5.28 -8.70
N ILE A 243 3.47 -5.90 -9.09
CA ILE A 243 2.29 -5.26 -9.69
C ILE A 243 0.99 -5.76 -9.05
N PRO A 244 0.80 -5.59 -7.73
CA PRO A 244 -0.39 -6.07 -7.03
C PRO A 244 -1.67 -5.45 -7.63
N ARG A 245 -2.80 -6.19 -7.55
CA ARG A 245 -4.12 -5.73 -8.01
C ARG A 245 -4.68 -4.61 -7.14
N SER A 246 -4.38 -4.66 -5.86
CA SER A 246 -4.84 -3.73 -4.84
C SER A 246 -3.93 -3.85 -3.63
N TYR A 247 -3.80 -2.77 -2.85
CA TYR A 247 -3.19 -2.87 -1.52
C TYR A 247 -3.90 -3.91 -0.65
N ARG A 248 -5.21 -4.11 -0.83
CA ARG A 248 -6.04 -5.08 -0.08
C ARG A 248 -5.72 -6.54 -0.37
N MET A 249 -5.00 -6.80 -1.46
CA MET A 249 -4.73 -8.15 -2.00
C MET A 249 -3.22 -8.40 -2.15
N MET A 250 -2.42 -7.82 -1.26
CA MET A 250 -0.99 -8.11 -1.15
C MET A 250 -0.65 -8.48 0.30
N GLU A 251 0.37 -9.32 0.44
CA GLU A 251 0.98 -9.59 1.74
C GLU A 251 1.76 -8.37 2.25
N GLY A 252 2.13 -8.40 3.51
CA GLY A 252 3.06 -7.46 4.12
C GLY A 252 4.06 -8.20 5.00
N PHE A 253 5.27 -7.67 5.12
CA PHE A 253 6.36 -8.31 5.84
C PHE A 253 7.19 -7.25 6.56
N GLY A 254 7.56 -7.54 7.81
CA GLY A 254 8.54 -6.72 8.53
C GLY A 254 9.93 -6.73 7.90
N VAL A 255 10.21 -7.74 7.05
CA VAL A 255 11.50 -8.07 6.42
C VAL A 255 12.55 -8.51 7.43
N ASN A 256 12.93 -7.60 8.32
CA ASN A 256 13.95 -7.85 9.34
C ASN A 256 13.43 -8.83 10.40
N THR A 257 14.36 -9.52 11.05
CA THR A 257 14.06 -10.25 12.27
C THR A 257 14.03 -9.27 13.45
N PHE A 258 13.00 -9.39 14.28
CA PHE A 258 12.83 -8.64 15.53
C PHE A 258 13.00 -9.59 16.72
N ARG A 259 13.11 -9.03 17.91
CA ARG A 259 13.08 -9.78 19.16
C ARG A 259 11.76 -9.51 19.88
N MET A 260 11.10 -10.55 20.35
CA MET A 260 9.99 -10.46 21.29
C MET A 260 10.46 -10.91 22.67
N ILE A 261 9.96 -10.23 23.70
CA ILE A 261 10.38 -10.43 25.10
C ILE A 261 9.13 -10.68 25.95
N ASN A 262 9.07 -11.83 26.61
CA ASN A 262 7.94 -12.18 27.47
C ASN A 262 8.02 -11.50 28.85
N ALA A 263 7.03 -11.80 29.71
CA ALA A 263 6.95 -11.22 31.06
C ALA A 263 8.10 -11.67 31.98
N ASP A 264 8.69 -12.83 31.73
CA ASP A 264 9.82 -13.39 32.49
C ASP A 264 11.19 -12.89 31.99
N GLY A 265 11.20 -12.06 30.93
CA GLY A 265 12.42 -11.53 30.33
C GLY A 265 13.12 -12.49 29.37
N GLU A 266 12.46 -13.60 29.00
CA GLU A 266 12.95 -14.52 27.98
C GLU A 266 12.66 -13.96 26.59
N SER A 267 13.54 -14.24 25.64
CA SER A 267 13.45 -13.72 24.27
C SER A 267 13.21 -14.80 23.22
N ALA A 268 12.49 -14.42 22.17
CA ALA A 268 12.34 -15.18 20.94
C ALA A 268 12.59 -14.25 19.74
N LEU A 269 13.18 -14.79 18.68
CA LEU A 269 13.34 -14.06 17.42
C LEU A 269 12.10 -14.24 16.56
N VAL A 270 11.66 -13.18 15.88
CA VAL A 270 10.44 -13.23 15.08
C VAL A 270 10.56 -12.50 13.75
N LYS A 271 9.85 -12.99 12.73
CA LYS A 271 9.55 -12.22 11.51
C LYS A 271 8.04 -11.96 11.45
N PHE A 272 7.65 -10.70 11.20
CA PHE A 272 6.25 -10.29 11.10
C PHE A 272 5.68 -10.44 9.69
N HIS A 273 4.43 -10.89 9.61
CA HIS A 273 3.67 -11.14 8.37
C HIS A 273 2.28 -10.53 8.45
N TRP A 274 1.80 -9.95 7.35
CA TRP A 274 0.41 -9.57 7.14
C TRP A 274 -0.17 -10.45 6.04
N LYS A 275 -1.15 -11.29 6.38
CA LYS A 275 -1.84 -12.18 5.45
C LYS A 275 -3.20 -11.58 5.06
N PRO A 276 -3.42 -11.15 3.80
CA PRO A 276 -4.68 -10.53 3.38
C PRO A 276 -5.81 -11.56 3.38
N LYS A 277 -6.98 -11.20 3.93
CA LYS A 277 -8.17 -12.08 3.92
C LYS A 277 -8.75 -12.27 2.51
N LEU A 278 -8.46 -11.35 1.59
CA LEU A 278 -8.87 -11.39 0.18
C LEU A 278 -7.88 -12.11 -0.74
N GLY A 279 -6.85 -12.74 -0.17
CA GLY A 279 -5.82 -13.42 -0.96
C GLY A 279 -4.78 -12.49 -1.56
N VAL A 280 -3.84 -13.12 -2.27
CA VAL A 280 -2.72 -12.42 -2.92
C VAL A 280 -2.97 -12.42 -4.42
N HIS A 281 -3.21 -11.24 -4.97
CA HIS A 281 -3.59 -11.07 -6.36
C HIS A 281 -2.86 -9.91 -7.00
N SER A 282 -2.49 -10.12 -8.26
CA SER A 282 -1.67 -9.18 -9.02
C SER A 282 -2.25 -8.93 -10.41
N LEU A 283 -1.92 -7.78 -10.98
CA LEU A 283 -2.24 -7.43 -12.35
C LEU A 283 -1.36 -8.22 -13.32
N VAL A 284 -1.69 -8.18 -14.61
CA VAL A 284 -0.75 -8.54 -15.68
C VAL A 284 -0.06 -7.28 -16.21
N TRP A 285 1.14 -7.40 -16.77
CA TRP A 285 2.00 -6.23 -17.03
C TRP A 285 1.40 -5.20 -18.01
N GLU A 286 0.74 -5.66 -19.08
CA GLU A 286 0.08 -4.73 -20.02
C GLU A 286 -1.05 -3.95 -19.34
N GLU A 287 -1.86 -4.64 -18.53
CA GLU A 287 -2.96 -4.04 -17.77
C GLU A 287 -2.43 -2.95 -16.83
N ALA A 288 -1.36 -3.25 -16.08
CA ALA A 288 -0.69 -2.31 -15.18
C ALA A 288 -0.19 -1.05 -15.93
N GLN A 289 0.41 -1.21 -17.13
CA GLN A 289 0.81 -0.08 -17.97
C GLN A 289 -0.39 0.76 -18.44
N ILE A 290 -1.49 0.12 -18.86
CA ILE A 290 -2.71 0.83 -19.28
C ILE A 290 -3.31 1.61 -18.10
N ILE A 291 -3.37 1.02 -16.91
CA ILE A 291 -3.86 1.68 -15.68
C ILE A 291 -3.08 2.96 -15.44
N ASN A 292 -1.75 2.92 -15.49
CA ASN A 292 -0.92 4.10 -15.19
C ASN A 292 -1.17 5.29 -16.13
N GLY A 293 -1.71 5.06 -17.33
CA GLY A 293 -2.14 6.12 -18.24
C GLY A 293 -3.60 6.57 -18.06
N MET A 294 -4.49 5.67 -17.63
CA MET A 294 -5.94 5.91 -17.56
C MET A 294 -6.40 6.38 -16.17
N ASP A 295 -5.85 5.80 -15.10
CA ASP A 295 -6.08 6.19 -13.72
C ASP A 295 -4.79 6.00 -12.91
N PRO A 296 -3.87 6.98 -12.89
CA PRO A 296 -2.65 6.89 -12.09
C PRO A 296 -2.92 6.84 -10.57
N ASP A 297 -4.17 7.07 -10.14
CA ASP A 297 -4.62 6.97 -8.75
C ASP A 297 -5.33 5.66 -8.41
N PHE A 298 -5.21 4.63 -9.26
CA PHE A 298 -5.97 3.37 -9.17
C PHE A 298 -5.95 2.70 -7.78
N HIS A 299 -4.78 2.50 -7.16
CA HIS A 299 -4.73 1.83 -5.83
C HIS A 299 -5.21 2.75 -4.71
N ARG A 300 -4.94 4.05 -4.80
CA ARG A 300 -5.48 5.04 -3.85
C ARG A 300 -7.00 5.07 -3.91
N ARG A 301 -7.57 5.06 -5.12
CA ARG A 301 -9.01 5.04 -5.35
C ARG A 301 -9.62 3.72 -4.87
N ASP A 302 -9.05 2.57 -5.25
CA ASP A 302 -9.54 1.25 -4.80
C ASP A 302 -9.61 1.15 -3.28
N LEU A 303 -8.59 1.62 -2.55
CA LEU A 303 -8.62 1.65 -1.09
C LEU A 303 -9.74 2.53 -0.53
N ALA A 304 -9.86 3.76 -1.05
CA ALA A 304 -10.83 4.72 -0.56
C ALA A 304 -12.28 4.28 -0.86
N ASP A 305 -12.51 3.81 -2.07
CA ASP A 305 -13.80 3.37 -2.57
C ASP A 305 -14.25 2.08 -1.87
N ALA A 306 -13.33 1.14 -1.59
CA ALA A 306 -13.65 -0.07 -0.83
C ALA A 306 -14.13 0.25 0.60
N ILE A 307 -13.47 1.22 1.27
CA ILE A 307 -13.90 1.67 2.60
C ILE A 307 -15.24 2.40 2.53
N GLU A 308 -15.44 3.28 1.53
CA GLU A 308 -16.72 3.98 1.33
C GLU A 308 -17.88 3.01 1.07
N ALA A 309 -17.63 1.94 0.30
CA ALA A 309 -18.60 0.88 0.02
C ALA A 309 -18.83 -0.09 1.20
N GLY A 310 -18.03 0.00 2.27
CA GLY A 310 -18.09 -0.92 3.42
C GLY A 310 -17.41 -2.27 3.19
N ALA A 311 -16.69 -2.44 2.07
CA ALA A 311 -15.86 -3.60 1.76
C ALA A 311 -14.49 -3.47 2.47
N TYR A 312 -14.52 -3.45 3.80
CA TYR A 312 -13.37 -3.10 4.63
C TYR A 312 -12.19 -4.06 4.40
N PRO A 313 -11.00 -3.52 4.06
CA PRO A 313 -9.79 -4.32 3.92
C PRO A 313 -9.37 -4.97 5.25
N GLN A 314 -8.96 -6.25 5.20
CA GLN A 314 -8.55 -7.02 6.37
C GLN A 314 -7.27 -7.82 6.14
N TRP A 315 -6.40 -7.82 7.14
CA TRP A 315 -5.19 -8.64 7.20
C TRP A 315 -5.05 -9.29 8.57
N GLU A 316 -4.63 -10.54 8.59
CA GLU A 316 -4.20 -11.22 9.82
C GLU A 316 -2.72 -10.92 10.05
N LEU A 317 -2.38 -10.39 11.22
CA LEU A 317 -1.00 -10.30 11.67
C LEU A 317 -0.57 -11.70 12.10
N GLY A 318 0.55 -12.16 11.54
CA GLY A 318 1.19 -13.38 11.94
C GLY A 318 2.66 -13.19 12.24
N ILE A 319 3.24 -14.17 12.93
CA ILE A 319 4.66 -14.25 13.20
C ILE A 319 5.20 -15.63 12.85
N GLN A 320 6.41 -15.67 12.32
CA GLN A 320 7.27 -16.83 12.49
C GLN A 320 8.08 -16.58 13.76
N ALA A 321 8.21 -17.58 14.62
CA ALA A 321 8.97 -17.49 15.87
C ALA A 321 10.09 -18.51 15.89
N PHE A 322 11.26 -18.09 16.34
CA PHE A 322 12.49 -18.85 16.36
C PHE A 322 13.16 -18.76 17.74
N PRO A 323 13.94 -19.76 18.15
CA PRO A 323 14.81 -19.64 19.30
C PRO A 323 15.78 -18.46 19.16
N ASP A 324 16.01 -17.70 20.24
CA ASP A 324 17.03 -16.64 20.28
C ASP A 324 18.38 -17.24 20.66
N THR A 325 19.06 -17.82 19.67
CA THR A 325 20.39 -18.42 19.84
C THR A 325 21.51 -17.38 19.74
N PRO A 326 22.70 -17.62 20.30
CA PRO A 326 23.82 -16.67 20.22
C PRO A 326 24.29 -16.32 18.80
N ASP A 327 24.10 -17.23 17.84
CA ASP A 327 24.41 -17.04 16.43
C ASP A 327 23.24 -16.50 15.61
N GLN A 328 22.03 -16.43 16.20
CA GLN A 328 20.80 -15.94 15.56
C GLN A 328 20.51 -16.62 14.21
N MET A 329 20.75 -17.93 14.16
CA MET A 329 20.52 -18.79 13.00
C MET A 329 19.29 -19.67 13.22
N PHE A 330 18.61 -20.04 12.13
CA PHE A 330 17.55 -21.04 12.17
C PHE A 330 17.62 -21.92 10.92
N ASP A 331 17.75 -23.24 11.09
CA ASP A 331 17.85 -24.22 10.00
C ASP A 331 18.90 -23.85 8.92
N GLY A 332 20.03 -23.29 9.34
CA GLY A 332 21.11 -22.86 8.45
C GLY A 332 20.87 -21.53 7.75
N ILE A 333 19.76 -20.84 8.05
CA ILE A 333 19.45 -19.50 7.56
C ILE A 333 19.90 -18.48 8.61
N ASP A 334 20.64 -17.48 8.17
CA ASP A 334 21.00 -16.32 8.98
C ASP A 334 19.80 -15.39 9.11
N LEU A 335 19.24 -15.28 10.32
CA LEU A 335 18.04 -14.46 10.55
C LEU A 335 18.34 -12.97 10.48
N LEU A 336 19.61 -12.56 10.52
CA LEU A 336 20.02 -11.17 10.43
C LEU A 336 20.20 -10.71 8.98
N ASP A 337 20.24 -11.64 8.01
CA ASP A 337 20.32 -11.30 6.59
C ASP A 337 18.94 -10.89 6.05
N PRO A 338 18.70 -9.60 5.75
CA PRO A 338 17.41 -9.13 5.24
C PRO A 338 17.13 -9.58 3.80
N THR A 339 18.10 -10.20 3.11
CA THR A 339 17.92 -10.81 1.78
C THR A 339 17.39 -12.24 1.86
N LYS A 340 17.18 -12.77 3.08
CA LYS A 340 16.72 -14.14 3.31
C LYS A 340 15.32 -14.20 3.94
N ILE A 341 14.50 -15.10 3.40
CA ILE A 341 13.26 -15.59 4.02
C ILE A 341 13.56 -16.83 4.87
N VAL A 342 12.64 -17.14 5.78
CA VAL A 342 12.48 -18.50 6.30
C VAL A 342 11.23 -19.10 5.63
N PRO A 343 11.35 -20.17 4.81
CA PRO A 343 10.20 -20.84 4.22
C PRO A 343 9.14 -21.22 5.26
N GLU A 344 7.86 -21.05 4.93
CA GLU A 344 6.76 -21.33 5.86
C GLU A 344 6.66 -22.82 6.22
N GLU A 345 7.23 -23.69 5.41
CA GLU A 345 7.34 -25.13 5.66
C GLU A 345 8.35 -25.46 6.77
N LEU A 346 9.35 -24.60 7.02
CA LEU A 346 10.29 -24.74 8.14
C LEU A 346 9.74 -24.11 9.41
N ALA A 347 9.12 -22.94 9.28
CA ALA A 347 8.50 -22.22 10.38
C ALA A 347 7.14 -21.65 9.93
N PRO A 348 6.00 -22.25 10.32
CA PRO A 348 4.70 -21.76 9.89
C PRO A 348 4.39 -20.40 10.51
N VAL A 349 3.69 -19.56 9.74
CA VAL A 349 3.20 -18.26 10.23
C VAL A 349 2.05 -18.50 11.22
N GLN A 350 2.24 -18.09 12.48
CA GLN A 350 1.25 -18.20 13.54
C GLN A 350 0.43 -16.90 13.63
N PRO A 351 -0.91 -16.95 13.53
CA PRO A 351 -1.73 -15.75 13.58
C PRO A 351 -1.87 -15.22 15.01
N ILE A 352 -1.66 -13.91 15.18
CA ILE A 352 -1.64 -13.23 16.50
C ILE A 352 -2.62 -12.07 16.63
N GLY A 353 -3.29 -11.67 15.54
CA GLY A 353 -4.38 -10.71 15.57
C GLY A 353 -4.89 -10.33 14.19
N VAL A 354 -5.93 -9.49 14.12
CA VAL A 354 -6.51 -9.03 12.85
C VAL A 354 -6.58 -7.51 12.80
N MET A 355 -6.22 -6.94 11.67
CA MET A 355 -6.39 -5.53 11.36
C MET A 355 -7.53 -5.35 10.37
N THR A 356 -8.44 -4.41 10.66
CA THR A 356 -9.49 -3.97 9.73
C THR A 356 -9.36 -2.46 9.51
N LEU A 357 -9.27 -2.03 8.24
CA LEU A 357 -9.28 -0.61 7.89
C LEU A 357 -10.72 -0.15 7.64
N THR A 358 -11.16 0.84 8.40
CA THR A 358 -12.59 1.17 8.55
C THR A 358 -12.92 2.61 8.17
N ALA A 359 -11.92 3.47 7.94
CA ALA A 359 -12.19 4.84 7.56
C ALA A 359 -11.10 5.51 6.73
N ASN A 360 -11.54 6.33 5.78
CA ASN A 360 -10.72 7.26 5.02
C ASN A 360 -10.30 8.46 5.88
N PRO A 361 -9.17 9.11 5.54
CA PRO A 361 -8.79 10.36 6.18
C PRO A 361 -9.78 11.48 5.83
N THR A 362 -9.97 12.42 6.75
CA THR A 362 -10.71 13.66 6.48
C THR A 362 -9.90 14.68 5.67
N ASN A 363 -8.57 14.64 5.77
CA ASN A 363 -7.67 15.47 4.99
C ASN A 363 -6.37 14.72 4.66
N PHE A 364 -6.13 14.48 3.36
CA PHE A 364 -4.94 13.74 2.91
C PHE A 364 -3.62 14.37 3.37
N PHE A 365 -3.48 15.69 3.32
CA PHE A 365 -2.22 16.35 3.67
C PHE A 365 -1.94 16.27 5.18
N ALA A 366 -2.94 16.60 6.01
CA ALA A 366 -2.84 16.61 7.47
C ALA A 366 -2.59 15.23 8.07
N GLU A 367 -3.04 14.17 7.40
CA GLU A 367 -3.03 12.81 7.93
C GLU A 367 -2.03 11.93 7.14
N THR A 368 -2.25 11.74 5.84
CA THR A 368 -1.44 10.84 5.00
C THR A 368 -0.08 11.40 4.64
N GLU A 369 0.01 12.69 4.29
CA GLU A 369 1.30 13.30 3.94
C GLU A 369 2.15 13.52 5.19
N GLN A 370 1.55 14.02 6.28
CA GLN A 370 2.27 14.39 7.50
C GLN A 370 2.50 13.25 8.52
N VAL A 371 1.91 12.07 8.35
CA VAL A 371 2.26 10.93 9.22
C VAL A 371 3.75 10.58 9.13
N ALA A 372 4.37 10.30 10.26
CA ALA A 372 5.74 9.81 10.37
C ALA A 372 5.73 8.41 10.99
N PHE A 373 6.25 7.43 10.26
CA PHE A 373 6.51 6.08 10.74
C PHE A 373 8.00 5.94 11.02
N HIS A 374 8.37 5.08 11.97
CA HIS A 374 9.77 4.78 12.26
C HIS A 374 9.92 3.40 12.90
N PRO A 375 10.71 2.45 12.33
CA PRO A 375 10.87 1.12 12.93
C PRO A 375 11.52 1.11 14.33
N GLY A 376 12.08 2.23 14.80
CA GLY A 376 12.56 2.39 16.17
C GLY A 376 11.52 2.94 17.16
N HIS A 377 10.29 3.22 16.70
CA HIS A 377 9.15 3.38 17.62
C HIS A 377 8.71 2.01 18.11
N LEU A 378 9.29 1.59 19.22
CA LEU A 378 9.05 0.30 19.88
C LEU A 378 8.16 0.47 21.11
N VAL A 379 7.71 -0.66 21.65
CA VAL A 379 6.94 -0.77 22.90
C VAL A 379 7.50 -1.91 23.75
N PRO A 380 7.30 -1.90 25.08
CA PRO A 380 7.75 -3.00 25.93
C PRO A 380 7.34 -4.37 25.38
N GLY A 381 8.28 -5.31 25.30
CA GLY A 381 8.03 -6.66 24.75
C GLY A 381 8.38 -6.84 23.28
N ILE A 382 8.82 -5.79 22.58
CA ILE A 382 9.38 -5.85 21.22
C ILE A 382 10.70 -5.06 21.20
N ASP A 383 11.73 -5.67 20.64
CA ASP A 383 13.07 -5.10 20.50
C ASP A 383 13.66 -5.43 19.12
N VAL A 384 14.81 -4.84 18.80
CA VAL A 384 15.52 -5.01 17.53
C VAL A 384 16.59 -6.11 17.62
N THR A 385 17.09 -6.53 16.46
CA THR A 385 18.22 -7.46 16.33
C THR A 385 19.43 -6.78 15.70
N ASP A 386 20.52 -7.52 15.54
CA ASP A 386 21.77 -7.02 14.95
C ASP A 386 21.77 -6.98 13.41
N ASP A 387 20.59 -7.13 12.77
CA ASP A 387 20.40 -6.96 11.33
C ASP A 387 20.96 -5.59 10.88
N PRO A 388 22.02 -5.54 10.05
CA PRO A 388 22.74 -4.30 9.76
C PRO A 388 21.91 -3.32 8.91
N LEU A 389 20.92 -3.79 8.15
CA LEU A 389 19.96 -2.93 7.47
C LEU A 389 18.99 -2.31 8.48
N LEU A 390 18.44 -3.10 9.41
CA LEU A 390 17.56 -2.59 10.46
C LEU A 390 18.26 -1.50 11.28
N GLN A 391 19.50 -1.74 11.72
CA GLN A 391 20.28 -0.80 12.52
C GLN A 391 20.45 0.57 11.85
N ALA A 392 20.72 0.62 10.55
CA ALA A 392 20.79 1.89 9.82
C ALA A 392 19.42 2.59 9.70
N ARG A 393 18.33 1.83 9.59
CA ARG A 393 16.96 2.37 9.56
C ARG A 393 16.57 2.99 10.91
N LEU A 394 17.12 2.52 12.02
CA LEU A 394 16.89 3.12 13.34
C LEU A 394 17.40 4.57 13.43
N PHE A 395 18.41 4.93 12.64
CA PHE A 395 18.88 6.32 12.52
C PHE A 395 18.02 7.15 11.56
N SER A 396 17.89 6.67 10.32
CA SER A 396 17.43 7.48 9.18
C SER A 396 16.02 8.07 9.33
N TYR A 397 15.10 7.30 9.91
CA TYR A 397 13.68 7.67 9.95
C TYR A 397 13.37 8.80 10.93
N LEU A 398 14.20 9.04 11.95
CA LEU A 398 14.11 10.22 12.81
C LEU A 398 14.70 11.45 12.10
N ASP A 399 15.89 11.28 11.53
CA ASP A 399 16.64 12.34 10.85
C ASP A 399 15.84 12.97 9.70
N THR A 400 15.30 12.14 8.81
CA THR A 400 14.59 12.62 7.62
C THR A 400 13.34 13.45 7.95
N GLN A 401 12.74 13.30 9.14
CA GLN A 401 11.56 14.09 9.52
C GLN A 401 11.91 15.54 9.86
N ILE A 402 13.16 15.81 10.24
CA ILE A 402 13.59 17.16 10.63
C ILE A 402 13.37 18.12 9.47
N SER A 403 13.80 17.76 8.26
CA SER A 403 13.56 18.57 7.07
C SER A 403 12.13 18.40 6.52
N ARG A 404 11.63 17.16 6.47
CA ARG A 404 10.34 16.85 5.84
C ARG A 404 9.16 17.50 6.56
N LEU A 405 9.18 17.49 7.90
CA LEU A 405 8.12 17.98 8.76
C LEU A 405 8.52 19.25 9.53
N GLY A 406 9.63 19.87 9.15
CA GLY A 406 10.01 21.22 9.58
C GLY A 406 10.58 21.33 10.99
N GLY A 407 10.93 20.23 11.66
CA GLY A 407 11.65 20.26 12.93
C GLY A 407 11.44 19.03 13.82
N PRO A 408 11.96 19.06 15.06
CA PRO A 408 11.92 17.92 15.98
C PRO A 408 10.54 17.66 16.61
N ASN A 409 9.59 18.59 16.49
CA ASN A 409 8.26 18.48 17.09
C ASN A 409 7.23 17.75 16.21
N PHE A 410 7.68 16.94 15.22
CA PHE A 410 6.77 16.23 14.32
C PHE A 410 5.82 15.26 15.03
N GLY A 411 6.20 14.74 16.22
CA GLY A 411 5.34 13.93 17.09
C GLY A 411 4.12 14.69 17.64
N GLN A 412 4.16 16.02 17.63
CA GLN A 412 3.04 16.86 18.07
C GLN A 412 2.02 17.14 16.95
N ILE A 413 2.29 16.74 15.70
CA ILE A 413 1.30 16.81 14.62
C ILE A 413 0.17 15.82 14.92
N PRO A 414 -1.13 16.18 14.75
CA PRO A 414 -2.25 15.40 15.25
C PRO A 414 -2.25 13.89 14.94
N ILE A 415 -1.88 13.49 13.72
CA ILE A 415 -1.82 12.07 13.32
C ILE A 415 -0.64 11.31 13.95
N ASN A 416 0.37 12.01 14.46
CA ASN A 416 1.57 11.39 15.07
C ASN A 416 1.51 11.34 16.60
N ARG A 417 0.48 11.95 17.22
CA ARG A 417 0.38 12.04 18.68
C ARG A 417 0.18 10.64 19.28
N PRO A 418 0.96 10.26 20.31
CA PRO A 418 0.71 9.02 21.05
C PRO A 418 -0.67 8.99 21.68
N HIS A 419 -1.25 7.81 21.85
CA HIS A 419 -2.51 7.60 22.58
C HIS A 419 -2.30 7.26 24.07
N THR A 420 -1.10 7.59 24.57
CA THR A 420 -0.68 7.47 25.96
C THR A 420 -0.01 8.78 26.40
N GLU A 421 0.22 8.94 27.70
CA GLU A 421 0.82 10.15 28.26
C GLU A 421 2.27 10.34 27.80
N VAL A 422 2.62 11.57 27.40
CA VAL A 422 3.99 11.97 27.06
C VAL A 422 4.52 12.93 28.12
N ASN A 423 5.38 12.39 28.99
CA ASN A 423 5.98 13.09 30.12
C ASN A 423 7.50 13.21 29.94
N ASP A 424 7.95 13.93 28.92
CA ASP A 424 9.37 14.10 28.59
C ASP A 424 9.99 15.42 29.11
N MET A 425 11.31 15.53 28.96
CA MET A 425 12.09 16.73 29.28
C MET A 425 12.62 17.48 28.03
N LEU A 426 12.11 17.18 26.84
CA LEU A 426 12.46 17.85 25.58
C LEU A 426 11.74 19.19 25.46
N ARG A 427 12.41 20.26 25.00
CA ARG A 427 11.84 21.62 24.93
C ARG A 427 12.26 22.35 23.64
N ASP A 428 11.50 23.38 23.34
CA ASP A 428 11.66 24.33 22.23
C ASP A 428 11.47 23.66 20.84
N GLY A 429 12.32 24.01 19.86
CA GLY A 429 12.18 23.54 18.49
C GLY A 429 11.04 24.20 17.69
N MET A 430 11.10 24.05 16.37
CA MET A 430 10.12 24.66 15.46
C MET A 430 8.71 24.10 15.72
N HIS A 431 7.70 24.98 15.65
CA HIS A 431 6.28 24.65 15.79
C HIS A 431 5.91 23.84 17.06
N GLN A 432 6.55 24.11 18.19
CA GLN A 432 6.09 23.54 19.47
C GLN A 432 4.65 24.00 19.78
N THR A 433 3.74 23.04 19.93
CA THR A 433 2.34 23.29 20.32
C THR A 433 2.04 22.86 21.75
N GLY A 434 2.86 21.96 22.32
CA GLY A 434 2.86 21.66 23.75
C GLY A 434 3.34 22.85 24.57
N VAL A 435 2.58 23.22 25.60
CA VAL A 435 2.98 24.24 26.58
C VAL A 435 3.36 23.50 27.86
N HIS A 436 4.64 23.14 27.98
CA HIS A 436 5.16 22.42 29.15
C HIS A 436 5.42 23.41 30.30
N PRO A 437 4.66 23.35 31.42
CA PRO A 437 4.94 24.15 32.60
C PRO A 437 6.13 23.57 33.39
N GLY A 438 6.58 24.30 34.41
CA GLY A 438 7.71 23.90 35.27
C GLY A 438 9.00 24.66 34.93
N VAL A 439 9.99 24.53 35.80
CA VAL A 439 11.26 25.27 35.71
C VAL A 439 12.48 24.37 35.46
N ALA A 440 12.33 23.05 35.52
CA ALA A 440 13.43 22.10 35.46
C ALA A 440 13.23 21.01 34.37
N PRO A 441 13.51 21.31 33.09
CA PRO A 441 13.53 20.32 32.01
C PRO A 441 14.82 19.48 32.04
N TYR A 442 15.21 18.97 33.21
CA TYR A 442 16.41 18.18 33.41
C TYR A 442 16.28 17.27 34.64
N ARG A 443 17.15 16.25 34.69
CA ARG A 443 17.20 15.29 35.81
C ARG A 443 18.64 15.12 36.31
N PRO A 444 18.86 14.90 37.62
CA PRO A 444 17.90 15.09 38.70
C PRO A 444 17.55 16.57 38.89
N ASN A 445 16.34 16.87 39.37
CA ASN A 445 15.94 18.21 39.78
C ASN A 445 15.16 18.17 41.11
N SER A 446 15.18 19.27 41.86
CA SER A 446 14.34 19.46 43.05
C SER A 446 13.31 20.59 42.89
N LEU A 447 13.49 21.45 41.89
CA LEU A 447 12.63 22.61 41.65
C LEU A 447 11.23 22.22 41.18
N ASP A 448 11.12 21.12 40.41
CA ASP A 448 9.84 20.52 40.00
C ASP A 448 9.58 19.19 40.76
N GLY A 449 10.11 19.07 41.98
CA GLY A 449 9.87 17.91 42.85
C GLY A 449 10.46 16.59 42.33
N GLY A 450 11.36 16.63 41.35
CA GLY A 450 11.98 15.44 40.75
C GLY A 450 11.19 14.81 39.60
N CYS A 451 10.03 15.38 39.24
CA CYS A 451 9.21 14.91 38.14
C CYS A 451 9.77 15.33 36.77
N PRO A 452 9.42 14.59 35.69
CA PRO A 452 8.91 13.21 35.72
C PRO A 452 9.95 12.20 36.26
N PHE A 453 9.48 11.15 36.93
CA PHE A 453 10.32 10.07 37.46
C PHE A 453 10.55 8.97 36.43
N LEU A 454 11.60 8.17 36.61
CA LEU A 454 11.80 6.96 35.79
C LEU A 454 10.78 5.90 36.16
N ALA A 455 10.35 5.15 35.15
CA ALA A 455 9.55 3.94 35.29
C ALA A 455 10.44 2.76 35.76
N GLY A 456 9.85 1.85 36.56
CA GLY A 456 10.43 0.56 36.93
C GLY A 456 9.85 -0.60 36.09
N ALA A 457 10.41 -1.79 36.24
CA ALA A 457 9.96 -2.98 35.51
C ALA A 457 8.49 -3.35 35.79
N ASP A 458 7.96 -2.99 36.96
CA ASP A 458 6.58 -3.17 37.40
C ASP A 458 5.59 -2.14 36.82
N THR A 459 6.08 -1.16 36.07
CA THR A 459 5.30 -0.06 35.49
C THR A 459 5.30 -0.04 33.96
N SER A 460 5.49 -1.22 33.34
CA SER A 460 5.62 -1.35 31.87
C SER A 460 6.73 -0.46 31.27
N ALA A 461 7.84 -0.29 31.98
CA ALA A 461 9.00 0.39 31.41
C ALA A 461 9.54 -0.38 30.19
N PHE A 462 10.00 0.36 29.18
CA PHE A 462 10.86 -0.22 28.16
C PHE A 462 12.21 -0.52 28.83
N VAL A 463 12.47 -1.80 29.07
CA VAL A 463 13.71 -2.31 29.67
C VAL A 463 14.34 -3.23 28.66
N GLU A 464 15.52 -2.85 28.17
CA GLU A 464 16.31 -3.67 27.26
C GLU A 464 16.71 -4.97 27.95
N VAL A 465 16.47 -6.10 27.30
CA VAL A 465 16.98 -7.40 27.80
C VAL A 465 18.47 -7.46 27.49
N PRO A 466 19.34 -7.64 28.49
CA PRO A 466 20.78 -7.73 28.25
C PRO A 466 21.10 -8.96 27.39
N VAL A 467 21.62 -8.72 26.18
CA VAL A 467 22.05 -9.79 25.28
C VAL A 467 23.58 -9.89 25.30
N PRO A 468 24.16 -11.06 25.65
CA PRO A 468 25.60 -11.24 25.60
C PRO A 468 26.12 -11.11 24.16
N MET A 469 27.07 -10.19 23.96
CA MET A 469 27.78 -10.08 22.68
C MET A 469 28.99 -11.01 22.68
N PRO A 470 29.21 -11.81 21.62
CA PRO A 470 30.45 -12.55 21.44
C PRO A 470 31.68 -11.63 21.41
N GLU A 471 32.83 -12.13 21.87
CA GLU A 471 34.10 -11.40 21.74
C GLU A 471 34.38 -11.12 20.26
N SER A 472 34.57 -9.84 19.91
CA SER A 472 34.66 -9.38 18.53
C SER A 472 35.60 -8.19 18.37
N THR A 473 35.89 -7.82 17.12
CA THR A 473 36.75 -6.69 16.75
C THR A 473 35.96 -5.70 15.92
N LYS A 474 36.15 -4.39 16.14
CA LYS A 474 35.56 -3.34 15.28
C LYS A 474 36.08 -3.50 13.85
N LEU A 475 35.19 -3.84 12.93
CA LEU A 475 35.51 -4.17 11.55
C LEU A 475 34.39 -3.65 10.61
N ARG A 476 34.72 -3.47 9.33
CA ARG A 476 33.75 -3.40 8.24
C ARG A 476 33.86 -4.68 7.43
N GLY A 477 32.87 -5.57 7.54
CA GLY A 477 32.84 -6.86 6.85
C GLY A 477 31.54 -7.60 7.18
N ALA A 478 31.09 -8.44 6.25
CA ALA A 478 29.93 -9.32 6.43
C ALA A 478 30.39 -10.74 6.79
N PRO A 479 29.57 -11.54 7.50
CA PRO A 479 29.84 -12.95 7.70
C PRO A 479 29.71 -13.73 6.39
N ALA A 480 30.39 -14.88 6.29
CA ALA A 480 30.31 -15.73 5.10
C ALA A 480 28.89 -16.29 4.84
N SER A 481 28.02 -16.30 5.86
CA SER A 481 26.59 -16.66 5.70
C SER A 481 25.84 -15.73 4.74
N TYR A 482 26.35 -14.51 4.53
CA TYR A 482 25.72 -13.53 3.65
C TYR A 482 26.13 -13.72 2.18
N ASP A 483 27.19 -14.49 1.88
CA ASP A 483 27.71 -14.66 0.52
C ASP A 483 26.79 -15.53 -0.39
N ASP A 484 25.76 -16.17 0.16
CA ASP A 484 24.78 -16.92 -0.61
C ASP A 484 23.71 -15.99 -1.21
N HIS A 485 23.86 -15.68 -2.49
CA HIS A 485 23.01 -14.74 -3.20
C HIS A 485 21.96 -15.41 -4.11
N PHE A 486 22.07 -16.72 -4.34
CA PHE A 486 21.34 -17.41 -5.40
C PHE A 486 20.41 -18.52 -4.91
N SER A 487 20.68 -19.15 -3.76
CA SER A 487 19.89 -20.30 -3.31
C SER A 487 18.41 -19.97 -3.13
N GLN A 488 18.11 -18.84 -2.48
CA GLN A 488 16.73 -18.42 -2.24
C GLN A 488 16.06 -17.78 -3.45
N ALA A 489 16.84 -17.17 -4.36
CA ALA A 489 16.32 -16.76 -5.66
C ALA A 489 15.86 -17.98 -6.47
N ARG A 490 16.69 -19.04 -6.50
CA ARG A 490 16.35 -20.32 -7.14
C ARG A 490 15.15 -20.99 -6.47
N LEU A 491 15.09 -21.01 -5.14
CA LEU A 491 13.93 -21.52 -4.39
C LEU A 491 12.64 -20.79 -4.78
N PHE A 492 12.66 -19.46 -4.79
CA PHE A 492 11.49 -18.66 -5.19
C PHE A 492 11.05 -18.98 -6.62
N TYR A 493 11.96 -18.91 -7.60
CA TYR A 493 11.61 -19.17 -9.01
C TYR A 493 11.05 -20.59 -9.22
N ALA A 494 11.67 -21.59 -8.59
CA ALA A 494 11.22 -22.97 -8.67
C ALA A 494 9.85 -23.21 -8.03
N SER A 495 9.44 -22.34 -7.10
CA SER A 495 8.15 -22.41 -6.40
C SER A 495 6.99 -21.81 -7.20
N LEU A 496 7.28 -21.05 -8.25
CA LEU A 496 6.27 -20.42 -9.09
C LEU A 496 5.55 -21.44 -9.97
N THR A 497 4.32 -21.13 -10.36
CA THR A 497 3.61 -21.85 -11.43
C THR A 497 4.23 -21.56 -12.80
N ASP A 498 3.89 -22.35 -13.83
CA ASP A 498 4.39 -22.12 -15.19
C ASP A 498 4.05 -20.72 -15.72
N ILE A 499 2.84 -20.22 -15.43
CA ILE A 499 2.42 -18.88 -15.85
C ILE A 499 3.17 -17.78 -15.12
N GLU A 500 3.40 -17.92 -13.82
CA GLU A 500 4.19 -16.95 -13.05
C GLU A 500 5.66 -16.92 -13.51
N ARG A 501 6.24 -18.08 -13.86
CA ARG A 501 7.58 -18.15 -14.47
C ARG A 501 7.63 -17.40 -15.80
N ALA A 502 6.64 -17.60 -16.66
CA ALA A 502 6.53 -16.89 -17.94
C ALA A 502 6.42 -15.37 -17.74
N HIS A 503 5.64 -14.91 -16.76
CA HIS A 503 5.54 -13.49 -16.43
C HIS A 503 6.88 -12.91 -15.92
N VAL A 504 7.62 -13.66 -15.10
CA VAL A 504 8.98 -13.27 -14.66
C VAL A 504 9.91 -13.12 -15.87
N ALA A 505 9.94 -14.09 -16.78
CA ALA A 505 10.77 -14.03 -17.98
C ALA A 505 10.40 -12.83 -18.87
N GLN A 506 9.10 -12.57 -19.05
CA GLN A 506 8.60 -11.39 -19.77
C GLN A 506 9.00 -10.08 -19.09
N ALA A 507 8.94 -10.01 -17.76
CA ALA A 507 9.33 -8.82 -17.00
C ALA A 507 10.81 -8.49 -17.15
N TYR A 508 11.71 -9.48 -16.97
CA TYR A 508 13.14 -9.31 -17.21
C TYR A 508 13.42 -8.90 -18.65
N THR A 509 12.78 -9.55 -19.62
CA THR A 509 12.93 -9.24 -21.04
C THR A 509 12.50 -7.80 -21.34
N PHE A 510 11.36 -7.36 -20.79
CA PHE A 510 10.86 -6.00 -20.95
C PHE A 510 11.81 -4.97 -20.35
N GLU A 511 12.22 -5.16 -19.09
CA GLU A 511 13.06 -4.22 -18.36
C GLU A 511 14.47 -4.10 -18.98
N LEU A 512 15.13 -5.23 -19.25
CA LEU A 512 16.44 -5.25 -19.89
C LEU A 512 16.37 -4.80 -21.36
N GLY A 513 15.24 -5.03 -22.03
CA GLY A 513 14.99 -4.52 -23.38
C GLY A 513 14.97 -3.00 -23.47
N LYS A 514 14.74 -2.30 -22.34
CA LYS A 514 14.80 -0.84 -22.23
C LYS A 514 16.20 -0.31 -21.90
N CYS A 515 17.12 -1.17 -21.45
CA CYS A 515 18.51 -0.78 -21.22
C CYS A 515 19.23 -0.56 -22.56
N TYR A 516 20.12 0.42 -22.62
CA TYR A 516 20.92 0.71 -23.82
C TYR A 516 22.22 -0.10 -23.85
N GLU A 517 22.91 -0.22 -22.73
CA GLU A 517 24.23 -0.82 -22.66
C GLU A 517 24.18 -2.34 -22.70
N GLN A 518 24.79 -2.93 -23.73
CA GLN A 518 24.82 -4.37 -23.93
C GLN A 518 25.53 -5.11 -22.78
N ALA A 519 26.59 -4.52 -22.22
CA ALA A 519 27.33 -5.11 -21.11
C ALA A 519 26.48 -5.27 -19.83
N ILE A 520 25.45 -4.44 -19.64
CA ILE A 520 24.49 -4.58 -18.53
C ILE A 520 23.63 -5.82 -18.78
N LYS A 521 23.05 -5.94 -19.98
CA LYS A 521 22.23 -7.09 -20.37
C LYS A 521 22.97 -8.41 -20.23
N GLU A 522 24.20 -8.48 -20.75
CA GLU A 522 25.04 -9.68 -20.67
C GLU A 522 25.40 -10.05 -19.23
N ARG A 523 25.68 -9.07 -18.35
CA ARG A 523 25.94 -9.35 -16.94
C ARG A 523 24.69 -9.83 -16.22
N THR A 524 23.53 -9.23 -16.47
CA THR A 524 22.27 -9.72 -15.88
C THR A 524 21.96 -11.14 -16.35
N LEU A 525 22.20 -11.48 -17.62
CA LEU A 525 22.05 -12.87 -18.08
C LEU A 525 22.96 -13.85 -17.33
N ARG A 526 24.18 -13.45 -16.96
CA ARG A 526 25.06 -14.28 -16.11
C ARG A 526 24.46 -14.48 -14.73
N VAL A 527 23.90 -13.43 -14.12
CA VAL A 527 23.20 -13.53 -12.83
C VAL A 527 22.00 -14.48 -12.94
N LEU A 528 21.21 -14.40 -14.01
CA LEU A 528 20.07 -15.30 -14.24
C LEU A 528 20.50 -16.75 -14.44
N ALA A 529 21.64 -16.99 -15.09
CA ALA A 529 22.17 -18.34 -15.29
C ALA A 529 22.46 -19.03 -13.95
N GLU A 530 22.91 -18.30 -12.93
CA GLU A 530 23.12 -18.83 -11.56
C GLU A 530 21.83 -19.16 -10.80
N ILE A 531 20.67 -18.68 -11.29
CA ILE A 531 19.36 -18.96 -10.68
C ILE A 531 18.73 -20.17 -11.37
N ASP A 532 18.53 -20.04 -12.70
CA ASP A 532 17.88 -21.04 -13.53
C ASP A 532 18.24 -20.85 -15.02
N THR A 533 18.73 -21.92 -15.65
CA THR A 533 19.17 -21.88 -17.05
C THR A 533 18.01 -21.75 -18.04
N GLY A 534 16.81 -22.21 -17.68
CA GLY A 534 15.60 -22.05 -18.49
C GLY A 534 15.15 -20.59 -18.53
N LEU A 535 15.06 -19.95 -17.36
CA LEU A 535 14.79 -18.51 -17.25
C LEU A 535 15.81 -17.69 -18.06
N CYS A 536 17.10 -17.98 -17.86
CA CYS A 536 18.18 -17.30 -18.58
C CYS A 536 18.03 -17.44 -20.10
N ALA A 537 17.76 -18.66 -20.58
CA ALA A 537 17.59 -18.92 -22.01
C ALA A 537 16.38 -18.18 -22.61
N GLU A 538 15.26 -18.13 -21.90
CA GLU A 538 14.06 -17.42 -22.36
C GLU A 538 14.30 -15.91 -22.45
N VAL A 539 14.91 -15.31 -21.41
CA VAL A 539 15.25 -13.89 -21.40
C VAL A 539 16.29 -13.57 -22.46
N ALA A 540 17.33 -14.40 -22.61
CA ALA A 540 18.37 -14.21 -23.63
C ALA A 540 17.76 -14.25 -25.05
N ALA A 541 16.85 -15.18 -25.32
CA ALA A 541 16.12 -15.25 -26.58
C ALA A 541 15.29 -13.97 -26.83
N GLY A 542 14.58 -13.49 -25.82
CA GLY A 542 13.81 -12.23 -25.89
C GLY A 542 14.68 -10.99 -26.15
N LEU A 543 15.93 -11.00 -25.71
CA LEU A 543 16.91 -9.92 -25.95
C LEU A 543 17.73 -10.12 -27.24
N GLY A 544 17.62 -11.27 -27.91
CA GLY A 544 18.44 -11.61 -29.07
C GLY A 544 19.92 -11.83 -28.74
N LEU A 545 20.22 -12.35 -27.54
CA LEU A 545 21.56 -12.60 -27.02
C LEU A 545 21.79 -14.09 -26.75
N PRO A 546 23.05 -14.57 -26.72
CA PRO A 546 23.34 -15.94 -26.27
C PRO A 546 23.12 -16.08 -24.76
N ALA A 547 22.58 -17.23 -24.33
CA ALA A 547 22.47 -17.57 -22.92
C ALA A 547 23.85 -18.03 -22.39
N PRO A 548 24.39 -17.39 -21.33
CA PRO A 548 25.59 -17.89 -20.66
C PRO A 548 25.29 -19.15 -19.83
N GLU A 549 26.33 -19.95 -19.61
CA GLU A 549 26.30 -21.08 -18.67
C GLU A 549 26.53 -20.60 -17.22
N PRO A 550 25.94 -21.26 -16.22
CA PRO A 550 26.22 -20.97 -14.82
C PRO A 550 27.67 -21.31 -14.45
N THR A 551 28.22 -20.60 -13.47
CA THR A 551 29.56 -20.89 -12.93
C THR A 551 29.57 -22.15 -12.08
N VAL A 552 28.44 -22.50 -11.46
CA VAL A 552 28.25 -23.72 -10.67
C VAL A 552 27.08 -24.53 -11.23
N ALA A 553 27.33 -25.81 -11.54
CA ALA A 553 26.28 -26.70 -12.03
C ALA A 553 25.22 -26.97 -10.95
N HIS A 554 23.94 -26.82 -11.30
CA HIS A 554 22.82 -27.14 -10.41
C HIS A 554 22.48 -28.63 -10.46
N GLU A 555 23.24 -29.46 -9.77
CA GLU A 555 23.05 -30.92 -9.77
C GLU A 555 21.85 -31.39 -8.94
N ALA A 556 21.50 -30.64 -7.88
CA ALA A 556 20.37 -30.96 -7.01
C ALA A 556 19.06 -30.28 -7.50
N PRO A 557 17.90 -30.96 -7.38
CA PRO A 557 16.62 -30.33 -7.63
C PRO A 557 16.41 -29.16 -6.65
N PRO A 558 15.79 -28.05 -7.09
CA PRO A 558 15.54 -26.91 -6.21
C PRO A 558 14.57 -27.29 -5.09
N ILE A 559 14.80 -26.73 -3.90
CA ILE A 559 13.80 -26.71 -2.83
C ILE A 559 12.65 -25.80 -3.29
N VAL A 560 11.41 -26.20 -3.03
CA VAL A 560 10.22 -25.43 -3.38
C VAL A 560 9.38 -25.14 -2.14
N SER A 561 8.73 -23.99 -2.13
CA SER A 561 7.82 -23.52 -1.09
C SER A 561 6.53 -23.05 -1.76
N PRO A 562 5.47 -23.88 -1.81
CA PRO A 562 4.19 -23.53 -2.42
C PRO A 562 3.58 -22.23 -1.87
N ALA A 563 3.90 -21.83 -0.65
CA ALA A 563 3.46 -20.58 -0.04
C ALA A 563 3.91 -19.31 -0.80
N LEU A 564 4.95 -19.42 -1.64
CA LEU A 564 5.48 -18.28 -2.40
C LEU A 564 4.67 -17.94 -3.66
N SER A 565 3.98 -18.93 -4.23
CA SER A 565 3.10 -18.78 -5.40
C SER A 565 1.82 -18.02 -5.06
N GLN A 566 1.34 -17.19 -6.00
CA GLN A 566 0.04 -16.51 -5.90
C GLN A 566 -1.07 -17.28 -6.64
N VAL A 567 -0.71 -18.16 -7.57
CA VAL A 567 -1.66 -18.84 -8.46
C VAL A 567 -1.95 -20.26 -7.93
N GLY A 568 -3.23 -20.63 -7.94
CA GLY A 568 -3.70 -21.99 -7.62
C GLY A 568 -4.64 -22.10 -6.42
N ALA A 569 -4.94 -20.99 -5.74
CA ALA A 569 -5.91 -20.92 -4.64
C ALA A 569 -7.15 -20.10 -5.01
N GLU A 570 -8.28 -20.40 -4.37
CA GLU A 570 -9.53 -19.65 -4.48
C GLU A 570 -9.72 -18.71 -3.28
N TRP A 571 -10.24 -17.51 -3.53
CA TRP A 571 -10.39 -16.46 -2.52
C TRP A 571 -11.76 -15.77 -2.58
N PRO A 572 -12.20 -15.10 -1.49
CA PRO A 572 -13.41 -14.30 -1.51
C PRO A 572 -13.39 -13.20 -2.57
N VAL A 573 -14.57 -12.87 -3.12
CA VAL A 573 -14.73 -11.87 -4.20
C VAL A 573 -15.19 -10.50 -3.69
N ASP A 574 -15.20 -10.31 -2.37
CA ASP A 574 -15.67 -9.09 -1.71
C ASP A 574 -14.94 -7.84 -2.23
N GLY A 575 -15.72 -6.84 -2.65
CA GLY A 575 -15.24 -5.60 -3.21
C GLY A 575 -14.62 -5.70 -4.61
N ARG A 576 -14.80 -6.82 -5.33
CA ARG A 576 -14.50 -6.91 -6.78
C ARG A 576 -15.49 -6.06 -7.57
N ILE A 577 -15.04 -5.49 -8.69
CA ILE A 577 -15.82 -4.56 -9.51
C ILE A 577 -16.29 -5.25 -10.79
N ILE A 578 -17.60 -5.24 -11.06
CA ILE A 578 -18.18 -5.83 -12.27
C ILE A 578 -18.75 -4.72 -13.16
N GLY A 579 -18.25 -4.64 -14.40
CA GLY A 579 -18.77 -3.71 -15.41
C GLY A 579 -19.92 -4.33 -16.20
N ILE A 580 -21.09 -3.69 -16.24
CA ILE A 580 -22.29 -4.20 -16.92
C ILE A 580 -22.59 -3.36 -18.16
N VAL A 581 -22.32 -3.87 -19.35
CA VAL A 581 -22.60 -3.19 -20.62
C VAL A 581 -24.09 -3.31 -20.92
N ALA A 582 -24.78 -2.17 -20.95
CA ALA A 582 -26.21 -2.09 -21.23
C ALA A 582 -26.54 -0.85 -22.09
N ASP A 583 -27.65 -0.89 -22.80
CA ASP A 583 -28.23 0.25 -23.51
C ASP A 583 -29.77 0.20 -23.46
N GLU A 584 -30.44 1.08 -24.20
CA GLU A 584 -31.92 1.14 -24.26
C GLU A 584 -32.57 -0.10 -24.91
N THR A 585 -31.78 -1.00 -25.50
CA THR A 585 -32.25 -2.27 -26.07
C THR A 585 -32.11 -3.45 -25.11
N SER A 586 -31.42 -3.27 -23.99
CA SER A 586 -31.29 -4.27 -22.93
C SER A 586 -32.62 -4.51 -22.20
N ASP A 587 -32.78 -5.71 -21.62
CA ASP A 587 -33.79 -5.92 -20.59
C ASP A 587 -33.36 -5.21 -19.29
N LEU A 588 -33.87 -3.99 -19.10
CA LEU A 588 -33.48 -3.15 -17.96
C LEU A 588 -33.93 -3.72 -16.61
N ALA A 589 -34.95 -4.57 -16.57
CA ALA A 589 -35.36 -5.24 -15.34
C ALA A 589 -34.33 -6.30 -14.93
N GLU A 590 -33.80 -7.06 -15.90
CA GLU A 590 -32.70 -8.01 -15.65
C GLU A 590 -31.40 -7.28 -15.26
N VAL A 591 -31.06 -6.17 -15.91
CA VAL A 591 -29.90 -5.35 -15.54
C VAL A 591 -30.03 -4.83 -14.11
N ALA A 592 -31.20 -4.31 -13.73
CA ALA A 592 -31.46 -3.83 -12.37
C ALA A 592 -31.38 -4.98 -11.34
N ALA A 593 -31.87 -6.17 -11.69
CA ALA A 593 -31.76 -7.36 -10.85
C ALA A 593 -30.30 -7.79 -10.67
N ALA A 594 -29.50 -7.82 -11.74
CA ALA A 594 -28.08 -8.16 -11.69
C ALA A 594 -27.30 -7.17 -10.81
N VAL A 595 -27.56 -5.86 -10.95
CA VAL A 595 -26.98 -4.81 -10.08
C VAL A 595 -27.27 -5.12 -8.60
N LYS A 596 -28.52 -5.43 -8.25
CA LYS A 596 -28.91 -5.75 -6.88
C LYS A 596 -28.25 -7.03 -6.35
N THR A 597 -28.15 -8.07 -7.19
CA THR A 597 -27.55 -9.34 -6.81
C THR A 597 -26.03 -9.20 -6.59
N ILE A 598 -25.35 -8.45 -7.46
CA ILE A 598 -23.90 -8.19 -7.32
C ILE A 598 -23.60 -7.40 -6.04
N ASP A 599 -24.37 -6.35 -5.76
CA ASP A 599 -24.24 -5.56 -4.51
C ASP A 599 -24.52 -6.41 -3.26
N ALA A 600 -25.58 -7.22 -3.29
CA ALA A 600 -25.90 -8.15 -2.20
C ALA A 600 -24.83 -9.25 -2.00
N GLY A 601 -24.08 -9.58 -3.05
CA GLY A 601 -22.92 -10.48 -3.00
C GLY A 601 -21.63 -9.83 -2.48
N GLY A 602 -21.68 -8.56 -2.05
CA GLY A 602 -20.52 -7.83 -1.55
C GLY A 602 -19.59 -7.30 -2.63
N MET A 603 -20.01 -7.28 -3.90
CA MET A 603 -19.26 -6.77 -5.05
C MET A 603 -19.82 -5.41 -5.51
N VAL A 604 -19.08 -4.70 -6.36
CA VAL A 604 -19.46 -3.35 -6.83
C VAL A 604 -19.95 -3.42 -8.28
N PRO A 605 -21.25 -3.24 -8.55
CA PRO A 605 -21.78 -3.19 -9.91
C PRO A 605 -21.64 -1.79 -10.51
N LEU A 606 -21.03 -1.68 -11.70
CA LEU A 606 -20.94 -0.44 -12.45
C LEU A 606 -21.60 -0.60 -13.82
N VAL A 607 -22.74 0.07 -14.04
CA VAL A 607 -23.43 0.05 -15.33
C VAL A 607 -22.69 0.95 -16.32
N ILE A 608 -22.43 0.40 -17.51
CA ILE A 608 -21.73 1.02 -18.63
C ILE A 608 -22.73 1.26 -19.75
N GLY A 609 -23.05 2.53 -20.03
CA GLY A 609 -24.05 2.92 -21.02
C GLY A 609 -23.54 3.87 -22.11
N PRO A 610 -24.37 4.17 -23.13
CA PRO A 610 -24.01 5.12 -24.20
C PRO A 610 -23.90 6.57 -23.73
N HIS A 611 -24.60 6.95 -22.64
CA HIS A 611 -24.60 8.29 -22.06
C HIS A 611 -24.69 8.22 -20.53
N GLY A 612 -24.36 9.33 -19.86
CA GLY A 612 -24.61 9.46 -18.41
C GLY A 612 -26.09 9.63 -18.08
N GLY A 613 -26.44 9.63 -16.80
CA GLY A 613 -27.82 9.71 -16.33
C GLY A 613 -28.41 8.33 -16.06
N GLU A 614 -29.64 8.07 -16.52
CA GLU A 614 -30.31 6.78 -16.36
C GLU A 614 -30.67 6.20 -17.74
N LEU A 615 -30.65 4.87 -17.87
CA LEU A 615 -31.27 4.12 -18.97
C LEU A 615 -32.74 3.88 -18.63
N GLY A 616 -33.63 4.03 -19.61
CA GLY A 616 -35.07 3.89 -19.39
C GLY A 616 -35.68 5.02 -18.54
N SER A 617 -36.84 4.76 -17.94
CA SER A 617 -37.55 5.77 -17.12
C SER A 617 -38.40 5.15 -16.01
N GLY A 618 -38.71 5.95 -14.99
CA GLY A 618 -39.60 5.53 -13.90
C GLY A 618 -38.91 4.59 -12.91
N LYS A 619 -39.60 3.52 -12.49
CA LYS A 619 -39.10 2.60 -11.45
C LYS A 619 -38.06 1.60 -11.95
N GLU A 620 -37.99 1.40 -13.26
CA GLU A 620 -37.06 0.50 -13.94
C GLU A 620 -35.82 1.25 -14.47
N ALA A 621 -35.71 2.54 -14.15
CA ALA A 621 -34.58 3.35 -14.58
C ALA A 621 -33.28 2.87 -13.93
N VAL A 622 -32.26 2.61 -14.75
CA VAL A 622 -30.96 2.11 -14.30
C VAL A 622 -29.93 3.23 -14.38
N PRO A 623 -29.33 3.67 -13.25
CA PRO A 623 -28.31 4.71 -13.28
C PRO A 623 -27.03 4.22 -13.97
N VAL A 624 -26.49 5.03 -14.87
CA VAL A 624 -25.25 4.75 -15.58
C VAL A 624 -24.06 5.26 -14.77
N SER A 625 -23.17 4.34 -14.41
CA SER A 625 -21.94 4.64 -13.65
C SER A 625 -20.78 5.08 -14.54
N ARG A 626 -20.72 4.55 -15.77
CA ARG A 626 -19.73 4.89 -16.79
C ARG A 626 -20.37 4.98 -18.15
N THR A 627 -19.87 5.88 -18.99
CA THR A 627 -20.22 5.87 -20.41
C THR A 627 -19.24 5.02 -21.20
N PHE A 628 -19.57 4.64 -22.44
CA PHE A 628 -18.60 4.02 -23.36
C PHE A 628 -17.35 4.89 -23.57
N LEU A 629 -17.46 6.21 -23.38
CA LEU A 629 -16.33 7.13 -23.48
C LEU A 629 -15.43 7.12 -22.24
N THR A 630 -16.02 6.96 -21.06
CA THR A 630 -15.32 7.17 -19.78
C THR A 630 -14.91 5.87 -19.09
N MET A 631 -15.21 4.71 -19.69
CA MET A 631 -14.84 3.41 -19.16
C MET A 631 -13.49 2.93 -19.73
N ARG A 632 -12.80 2.09 -18.96
CA ARG A 632 -11.75 1.21 -19.47
C ARG A 632 -11.82 -0.16 -18.84
N SER A 633 -11.42 -1.20 -19.59
CA SER A 633 -11.39 -2.60 -19.11
C SER A 633 -10.68 -2.79 -17.77
N VAL A 634 -9.66 -1.97 -17.51
CA VAL A 634 -8.83 -2.03 -16.32
C VAL A 634 -9.53 -1.60 -15.02
N GLU A 635 -10.67 -0.91 -15.12
CA GLU A 635 -11.49 -0.55 -13.95
C GLU A 635 -12.24 -1.74 -13.36
N PHE A 636 -12.36 -2.84 -14.10
CA PHE A 636 -13.24 -3.96 -13.75
C PHE A 636 -12.46 -5.25 -13.55
N ASP A 637 -12.91 -6.09 -12.63
CA ASP A 637 -12.41 -7.46 -12.44
C ASP A 637 -13.09 -8.45 -13.38
N ALA A 638 -14.35 -8.17 -13.75
CA ALA A 638 -15.13 -8.94 -14.72
C ALA A 638 -16.10 -8.04 -15.50
N ILE A 639 -16.52 -8.51 -16.68
CA ILE A 639 -17.45 -7.80 -17.57
C ILE A 639 -18.71 -8.64 -17.79
N LEU A 640 -19.87 -8.00 -17.77
CA LEU A 640 -21.18 -8.57 -18.03
C LEU A 640 -21.83 -7.87 -19.24
N LEU A 641 -22.26 -8.64 -20.24
CA LEU A 641 -22.80 -8.11 -21.49
C LEU A 641 -24.33 -8.31 -21.57
N ALA A 642 -25.09 -7.25 -21.30
CA ALA A 642 -26.55 -7.23 -21.42
C ALA A 642 -27.05 -6.80 -22.81
N ALA A 643 -26.18 -6.18 -23.61
CA ALA A 643 -26.45 -5.80 -24.99
C ALA A 643 -25.19 -5.90 -25.85
N SER A 644 -25.37 -5.76 -27.17
CA SER A 644 -24.29 -5.67 -28.16
C SER A 644 -24.36 -4.36 -28.97
N PRO A 645 -24.15 -3.17 -28.34
CA PRO A 645 -24.14 -1.92 -29.06
C PRO A 645 -23.01 -1.88 -30.09
N SER A 646 -23.26 -1.29 -31.25
CA SER A 646 -22.22 -1.09 -32.28
C SER A 646 -21.32 0.11 -31.93
N ASP A 647 -20.34 -0.12 -31.05
CA ASP A 647 -19.34 0.88 -30.67
C ASP A 647 -17.93 0.27 -30.62
N PRO A 648 -16.93 0.82 -31.34
CA PRO A 648 -15.58 0.26 -31.36
C PRO A 648 -14.90 0.25 -29.98
N ARG A 649 -15.31 1.12 -29.05
CA ARG A 649 -14.76 1.15 -27.68
C ARG A 649 -15.15 -0.10 -26.90
N LEU A 650 -16.31 -0.70 -27.19
CA LEU A 650 -16.73 -1.96 -26.58
C LEU A 650 -15.93 -3.14 -27.12
N LEU A 651 -15.52 -3.12 -28.38
CA LEU A 651 -14.58 -4.11 -28.92
C LEU A 651 -13.24 -4.08 -28.18
N VAL A 652 -12.75 -2.87 -27.89
CA VAL A 652 -11.53 -2.68 -27.10
C VAL A 652 -11.71 -3.18 -25.66
N LEU A 653 -12.84 -2.86 -25.02
CA LEU A 653 -13.19 -3.35 -23.67
C LEU A 653 -13.11 -4.87 -23.57
N VAL A 654 -13.84 -5.56 -24.47
CA VAL A 654 -13.95 -7.02 -24.45
C VAL A 654 -12.62 -7.66 -24.84
N SER A 655 -11.92 -7.13 -25.86
CA SER A 655 -10.61 -7.63 -26.28
C SER A 655 -9.56 -7.52 -25.17
N GLU A 656 -9.51 -6.38 -24.46
CA GLU A 656 -8.60 -6.22 -23.33
C GLU A 656 -8.96 -7.12 -22.15
N ALA A 657 -10.24 -7.15 -21.74
CA ALA A 657 -10.67 -8.05 -20.68
C ALA A 657 -10.34 -9.52 -20.99
N PHE A 658 -10.47 -9.92 -22.26
CA PHE A 658 -10.13 -11.26 -22.71
C PHE A 658 -8.62 -11.53 -22.63
N ARG A 659 -7.79 -10.65 -23.19
CA ARG A 659 -6.32 -10.75 -23.18
C ARG A 659 -5.74 -10.67 -21.77
N HIS A 660 -6.40 -9.94 -20.86
CA HIS A 660 -6.03 -9.84 -19.45
C HIS A 660 -6.66 -10.96 -18.60
N CYS A 661 -7.22 -11.99 -19.24
CA CYS A 661 -7.73 -13.20 -18.57
C CYS A 661 -8.85 -12.97 -17.57
N LYS A 662 -9.66 -11.91 -17.75
CA LYS A 662 -10.82 -11.60 -16.89
C LYS A 662 -12.02 -12.47 -17.22
N ALA A 663 -12.88 -12.74 -16.25
CA ALA A 663 -14.17 -13.39 -16.53
C ALA A 663 -15.06 -12.47 -17.39
N ILE A 664 -15.69 -13.02 -18.41
CA ILE A 664 -16.65 -12.29 -19.25
C ILE A 664 -17.95 -13.10 -19.29
N GLY A 665 -19.01 -12.52 -18.74
CA GLY A 665 -20.36 -13.06 -18.80
C GLY A 665 -21.21 -12.31 -19.81
N GLY A 666 -22.26 -12.93 -20.32
CA GLY A 666 -23.28 -12.23 -21.09
C GLY A 666 -24.58 -13.01 -21.19
N TRP A 667 -25.67 -12.26 -21.37
CA TRP A 667 -26.93 -12.81 -21.85
C TRP A 667 -26.83 -13.10 -23.36
N PRO A 668 -27.78 -13.84 -23.96
CA PRO A 668 -27.79 -14.07 -25.41
C PRO A 668 -27.65 -12.80 -26.25
N ALA A 669 -28.24 -11.68 -25.79
CA ALA A 669 -28.14 -10.37 -26.45
C ALA A 669 -26.72 -9.77 -26.45
N GLY A 670 -25.85 -10.17 -25.52
CA GLY A 670 -24.45 -9.76 -25.45
C GLY A 670 -23.49 -10.62 -26.29
N ARG A 671 -23.96 -11.73 -26.86
CA ARG A 671 -23.13 -12.69 -27.59
C ARG A 671 -22.54 -12.10 -28.87
N ASP A 672 -23.30 -11.28 -29.59
CA ASP A 672 -22.86 -10.71 -30.87
C ASP A 672 -21.65 -9.79 -30.70
N LEU A 673 -21.49 -9.15 -29.54
CA LEU A 673 -20.31 -8.36 -29.22
C LEU A 673 -19.05 -9.22 -29.07
N LEU A 674 -19.15 -10.41 -28.44
CA LEU A 674 -18.03 -11.37 -28.37
C LEU A 674 -17.59 -11.82 -29.77
N VAL A 675 -18.57 -12.18 -30.62
CA VAL A 675 -18.31 -12.60 -32.01
C VAL A 675 -17.66 -11.46 -32.80
N SER A 676 -18.14 -10.23 -32.64
CA SER A 676 -17.57 -9.04 -33.29
C SER A 676 -16.14 -8.73 -32.84
N ALA A 677 -15.79 -9.09 -31.60
CA ALA A 677 -14.42 -9.00 -31.08
C ALA A 677 -13.53 -10.19 -31.49
N GLY A 678 -14.05 -11.17 -32.23
CA GLY A 678 -13.32 -12.37 -32.66
C GLY A 678 -13.15 -13.42 -31.55
N ILE A 679 -13.98 -13.36 -30.50
CA ILE A 679 -13.90 -14.25 -29.33
C ILE A 679 -15.01 -15.30 -29.41
N SER A 680 -14.63 -16.58 -29.28
CA SER A 680 -15.60 -17.67 -29.22
C SER A 680 -16.39 -17.63 -27.91
N ALA A 681 -17.70 -17.85 -27.99
CA ALA A 681 -18.55 -18.01 -26.81
C ALA A 681 -18.20 -19.27 -25.98
N ASP A 682 -17.50 -20.23 -26.60
CA ASP A 682 -17.02 -21.46 -25.93
C ASP A 682 -15.57 -21.34 -25.41
N ALA A 683 -14.96 -20.15 -25.51
CA ALA A 683 -13.61 -19.94 -25.00
C ALA A 683 -13.58 -20.04 -23.45
N PRO A 684 -12.46 -20.51 -22.85
CA PRO A 684 -12.34 -20.62 -21.41
C PRO A 684 -12.70 -19.31 -20.69
N GLY A 685 -13.54 -19.39 -19.66
CA GLY A 685 -13.94 -18.25 -18.83
C GLY A 685 -14.89 -17.25 -19.48
N ILE A 686 -15.53 -17.63 -20.58
CA ILE A 686 -16.75 -17.00 -21.09
C ILE A 686 -17.96 -17.73 -20.50
N VAL A 687 -18.92 -16.99 -19.94
CA VAL A 687 -20.16 -17.55 -19.40
C VAL A 687 -21.35 -16.94 -20.15
N VAL A 688 -22.12 -17.74 -20.86
CA VAL A 688 -23.37 -17.31 -21.51
C VAL A 688 -24.53 -18.11 -20.93
N ALA A 689 -25.51 -17.41 -20.36
CA ALA A 689 -26.71 -18.03 -19.78
C ALA A 689 -27.92 -17.12 -19.98
N ASP A 690 -29.10 -17.74 -20.06
CA ASP A 690 -30.38 -17.01 -20.15
C ASP A 690 -30.77 -16.42 -18.79
N GLU A 691 -30.53 -17.15 -17.69
CA GLU A 691 -30.91 -16.74 -16.34
C GLU A 691 -29.77 -16.02 -15.61
N THR A 692 -30.10 -14.92 -14.94
CA THR A 692 -29.15 -14.07 -14.20
C THR A 692 -28.40 -14.85 -13.11
N GLU A 693 -29.07 -15.78 -12.42
CA GLU A 693 -28.49 -16.58 -11.34
C GLU A 693 -27.34 -17.45 -11.83
N GLY A 694 -27.57 -18.28 -12.86
CA GLY A 694 -26.54 -19.14 -13.44
C GLY A 694 -25.36 -18.35 -14.05
N LEU A 695 -25.65 -17.17 -14.61
CA LEU A 695 -24.63 -16.27 -15.14
C LEU A 695 -23.69 -15.75 -14.04
N LEU A 696 -24.27 -15.23 -12.95
CA LEU A 696 -23.50 -14.67 -11.83
C LEU A 696 -22.77 -15.74 -11.02
N ASP A 697 -23.34 -16.94 -10.86
CA ASP A 697 -22.68 -18.07 -10.21
C ASP A 697 -21.43 -18.52 -10.99
N GLY A 698 -21.57 -18.66 -12.31
CA GLY A 698 -20.44 -19.00 -13.19
C GLY A 698 -19.34 -17.93 -13.15
N MET A 699 -19.71 -16.65 -13.21
CA MET A 699 -18.75 -15.54 -13.12
C MET A 699 -18.07 -15.49 -11.74
N THR A 700 -18.83 -15.67 -10.66
CA THR A 700 -18.29 -15.68 -9.29
C THR A 700 -17.27 -16.80 -9.12
N THR A 701 -17.56 -17.98 -9.68
CA THR A 701 -16.65 -19.13 -9.66
C THR A 701 -15.32 -18.78 -10.34
N LEU A 702 -15.36 -18.16 -11.51
CA LEU A 702 -14.15 -17.73 -12.23
C LEU A 702 -13.37 -16.65 -11.47
N MET A 703 -14.06 -15.69 -10.84
CA MET A 703 -13.41 -14.60 -10.10
C MET A 703 -12.71 -15.06 -8.82
N ARG A 704 -13.12 -16.18 -8.20
CA ARG A 704 -12.43 -16.74 -7.02
C ARG A 704 -10.98 -17.11 -7.31
N SER A 705 -10.69 -17.52 -8.54
CA SER A 705 -9.33 -17.81 -9.04
C SER A 705 -8.62 -16.58 -9.61
N HIS A 706 -9.23 -15.39 -9.47
CA HIS A 706 -8.81 -14.07 -9.95
C HIS A 706 -8.74 -13.89 -11.47
N ARG A 707 -8.13 -14.84 -12.20
CA ARG A 707 -8.04 -14.83 -13.68
C ARG A 707 -8.17 -16.25 -14.25
N VAL A 708 -8.46 -16.30 -15.54
CA VAL A 708 -8.63 -17.51 -16.33
C VAL A 708 -7.34 -17.81 -17.08
N TRP A 709 -6.39 -18.39 -16.35
CA TRP A 709 -5.01 -18.63 -16.81
C TRP A 709 -4.92 -19.65 -17.96
N GLU A 710 -5.97 -20.44 -18.22
CA GLU A 710 -6.02 -21.34 -19.38
C GLU A 710 -5.96 -20.60 -20.72
N ARG A 711 -6.18 -19.28 -20.73
CA ARG A 711 -6.10 -18.43 -21.93
C ARG A 711 -4.69 -17.94 -22.27
N THR A 712 -3.72 -18.10 -21.37
CA THR A 712 -2.34 -17.66 -21.60
C THR A 712 -1.49 -18.71 -22.31
N VAL A 713 -2.07 -19.88 -22.61
CA VAL A 713 -1.43 -21.04 -23.27
C VAL A 713 -1.57 -20.97 -24.78
#